data_AF-K2MQV4-F1
#
_entry.id   AF-K2MQV4-F1
#
_cell.length_a   1.000
_cell.length_b   1.000
_cell.length_c   1.000
_cell.angle_alpha   90.00
_cell.angle_beta   90.00
_cell.angle_gamma   90.00
#
_symmetry.space_group_name_H-M   'P 1'
#
loop_
_entity.id
_entity.type
_entity.pdbx_description
1 polymer ?
#
loop_
_entity_poly.entity_id
_entity_poly.type
_entity_poly.pdbx_seq_one_letter_code
_entity_poly.pdbx_strand_id
1 'polypeptide(L)'
;MRVSQTVMRSSVVAFALALPQHCDIAVTEVDAVQSSAVQLLHTRNNMCSVLLLHDVVLSASSLLVSNVKAHALRYGGLGLYSTGTLTLVDGSSLYARYCSFEGYMHMFYVYKLSVGDHSVFSLLNNTMASGASFLYQQSRLGVSDHSVLRVVGNSGPITYAIYSTSLFTFRLSSWWDWRDNDVGVGAMFYESESTFVSIDSSSVVTLTGCKMGLTGLSRPLLSHAEAGYRFVAGCLTVAGRVVRTAAELELHGVTDVTLVAACGECTKDGDCFAPLTTAVIDCKCECAAGGHGDVCVPAPVPAGPPPPLSFMPPLPPIGECISDMVYPEVAHSVGSGLSWLCYRNVTFSGGGMSLTVLIGAMTGDVANVTFDGCTWRDGAVLLLSGNAYAAVGSLNIVVTGNTFRDALLSSEGGFPPRTNITIHGNRFTVTRLIPRTVLGLMGPSCVSMNGLAITKDSAVVLSGNVFQAVTTASSAIQVIRSSLRVTWHSVFAVLGNRFYMAGGEGTLIHLEGSSHSFSLCVLNSSAVVIRGNVVPRPVKYLIFFWGLACGISFSGCVSGQRHARKLVCFFPKPLILHLLQFLAAVERQPLPRAPSGCFCCFEPRGEPPRLRGLRVRQPIHFQQGLTESAMDLHRALRFHNRSDFGRVQHRERRGEGRLHHPVRVQCHHFELQRPMRPCGIVLPRVHDDGVE
;
A
#
# COMPACT_ATOMS: atom_id res chain seq x y z
N MET A 1 7.36 27.55 17.52
CA MET A 1 5.95 27.44 17.04
C MET A 1 5.40 26.06 17.38
N ARG A 2 4.17 25.94 17.86
CA ARG A 2 3.56 24.63 18.18
C ARG A 2 2.15 24.52 17.60
N VAL A 3 1.88 23.38 16.95
CA VAL A 3 0.55 22.92 16.55
C VAL A 3 0.33 21.60 17.27
N SER A 4 -0.62 21.56 18.20
CA SER A 4 -0.87 20.37 19.02
C SER A 4 -2.36 20.11 19.22
N GLN A 5 -2.74 18.84 19.45
CA GLN A 5 -4.11 18.44 19.80
C GLN A 5 -5.15 18.95 18.81
N THR A 6 -4.84 18.82 17.52
CA THR A 6 -5.62 19.45 16.44
C THR A 6 -6.29 18.38 15.59
N VAL A 7 -7.60 18.53 15.37
CA VAL A 7 -8.33 17.76 14.35
C VAL A 7 -8.40 18.58 13.08
N MET A 8 -7.83 18.07 12.00
CA MET A 8 -7.83 18.74 10.69
C MET A 8 -8.75 18.02 9.71
N ARG A 9 -9.58 18.76 8.99
CA ARG A 9 -10.39 18.24 7.87
C ARG A 9 -10.04 19.00 6.62
N SER A 10 -9.50 18.30 5.62
CA SER A 10 -9.06 18.88 4.34
C SER A 10 -8.26 20.18 4.53
N SER A 11 -7.31 20.14 5.44
CA SER A 11 -6.49 21.30 5.86
C SER A 11 -5.04 20.87 5.96
N VAL A 12 -4.11 21.79 5.74
CA VAL A 12 -2.67 21.53 5.73
C VAL A 12 -1.94 22.53 6.62
N VAL A 13 -0.95 22.07 7.38
CA VAL A 13 0.03 22.95 8.02
C VAL A 13 1.11 23.24 7.00
N ALA A 14 1.40 24.50 6.70
CA ALA A 14 2.37 24.88 5.69
C ALA A 14 3.48 25.76 6.28
N PHE A 15 4.73 25.40 6.03
CA PHE A 15 5.90 26.25 6.24
C PHE A 15 6.58 26.49 4.90
N ALA A 16 7.06 27.71 4.69
CA ALA A 16 7.71 28.08 3.45
C ALA A 16 8.92 28.97 3.73
N LEU A 17 9.92 28.84 2.85
CA LEU A 17 11.13 29.66 2.84
C LEU A 17 11.99 29.49 4.11
N ALA A 18 12.98 30.37 4.26
CA ALA A 18 13.86 30.38 5.41
C ALA A 18 13.08 30.76 6.68
N LEU A 19 13.21 29.92 7.70
CA LEU A 19 12.69 30.18 9.03
C LEU A 19 13.73 30.96 9.84
N PRO A 20 13.32 31.77 10.83
CA PRO A 20 14.27 32.42 11.73
C PRO A 20 15.16 31.39 12.43
N GLN A 21 16.41 31.75 12.73
CA GLN A 21 17.31 30.89 13.49
C GLN A 21 16.78 30.61 14.90
N HIS A 22 17.19 29.49 15.49
CA HIS A 22 16.77 29.06 16.83
C HIS A 22 15.26 28.89 16.98
N CYS A 23 14.60 28.45 15.91
CA CYS A 23 13.18 28.11 15.95
C CYS A 23 12.98 26.66 16.38
N ASP A 24 12.15 26.46 17.40
CA ASP A 24 11.60 25.15 17.74
C ASP A 24 10.17 25.03 17.21
N ILE A 25 9.98 24.19 16.19
CA ILE A 25 8.70 23.95 15.53
C ILE A 25 8.23 22.54 15.86
N ALA A 26 7.00 22.41 16.37
CA ALA A 26 6.40 21.12 16.64
C ALA A 26 4.98 21.03 16.06
N VAL A 27 4.71 19.97 15.30
CA VAL A 27 3.39 19.56 14.81
C VAL A 27 3.11 18.19 15.41
N THR A 28 2.34 18.16 16.50
CA THR A 28 2.19 16.98 17.34
C THR A 28 0.73 16.63 17.62
N GLU A 29 0.37 15.36 17.79
CA GLU A 29 -0.99 14.98 18.20
C GLU A 29 -2.06 15.57 17.25
N VAL A 30 -1.90 15.29 15.95
CA VAL A 30 -2.77 15.80 14.90
C VAL A 30 -3.57 14.65 14.30
N ASP A 31 -4.89 14.74 14.36
CA ASP A 31 -5.81 13.83 13.67
C ASP A 31 -6.32 14.49 12.39
N ALA A 32 -5.79 14.09 11.24
CA ALA A 32 -6.08 14.69 9.95
C ALA A 32 -6.92 13.77 9.06
N VAL A 33 -8.05 14.25 8.56
CA VAL A 33 -8.87 13.59 7.53
C VAL A 33 -8.90 14.44 6.26
N GLN A 34 -8.30 13.96 5.18
CA GLN A 34 -8.27 14.68 3.90
C GLN A 34 -9.33 14.12 2.95
N SER A 35 -10.41 14.87 2.70
CA SER A 35 -11.46 14.52 1.72
C SER A 35 -11.31 15.27 0.40
N SER A 36 -10.70 16.45 0.44
CA SER A 36 -10.46 17.33 -0.71
C SER A 36 -9.02 17.83 -0.70
N ALA A 37 -8.50 18.11 -1.89
CA ALA A 37 -7.20 18.72 -2.02
C ALA A 37 -7.24 20.18 -1.55
N VAL A 38 -6.21 20.60 -0.85
CA VAL A 38 -6.08 22.00 -0.43
C VAL A 38 -5.46 22.79 -1.57
N GLN A 39 -6.15 23.83 -2.04
CA GLN A 39 -5.59 24.79 -2.99
C GLN A 39 -4.58 25.69 -2.27
N LEU A 40 -3.31 25.55 -2.64
CA LEU A 40 -2.24 26.43 -2.20
C LEU A 40 -2.00 27.47 -3.29
N LEU A 41 -2.13 28.75 -2.94
CA LEU A 41 -2.23 29.88 -3.89
C LEU A 41 -1.02 30.09 -4.82
N HIS A 42 0.05 29.29 -4.75
CA HIS A 42 1.26 29.44 -5.57
C HIS A 42 1.83 28.10 -6.05
N THR A 43 1.09 27.01 -5.86
CA THR A 43 1.51 25.66 -6.29
C THR A 43 0.44 25.14 -7.23
N ARG A 44 0.81 24.74 -8.46
CA ARG A 44 -0.14 24.24 -9.48
C ARG A 44 -0.77 22.88 -9.12
N ASN A 45 -0.60 22.43 -7.88
CA ASN A 45 -0.74 21.05 -7.47
C ASN A 45 -1.72 20.95 -6.30
N ASN A 46 -2.96 20.57 -6.63
CA ASN A 46 -4.00 20.25 -5.67
C ASN A 46 -3.62 18.91 -4.99
N MET A 47 -3.16 18.94 -3.74
CA MET A 47 -2.78 17.71 -3.03
C MET A 47 -3.38 17.61 -1.63
N CYS A 48 -3.58 16.36 -1.21
CA CYS A 48 -3.94 16.00 0.16
C CYS A 48 -2.65 15.77 0.94
N SER A 49 -2.32 16.66 1.89
CA SER A 49 -1.15 16.51 2.77
C SER A 49 -1.43 17.08 4.16
N VAL A 50 -0.77 16.54 5.18
CA VAL A 50 -0.86 17.06 6.56
C VAL A 50 0.12 18.20 6.78
N LEU A 51 1.32 18.08 6.18
CA LEU A 51 2.39 19.06 6.31
C LEU A 51 2.98 19.36 4.93
N LEU A 52 2.99 20.64 4.58
CA LEU A 52 3.70 21.17 3.43
C LEU A 52 4.95 21.93 3.89
N LEU A 53 6.09 21.60 3.30
CA LEU A 53 7.32 22.37 3.36
C LEU A 53 7.62 22.89 1.95
N HIS A 54 7.71 24.20 1.78
CA HIS A 54 8.00 24.83 0.48
C HIS A 54 9.31 25.60 0.53
N ASP A 55 10.38 25.06 -0.06
CA ASP A 55 11.72 25.67 -0.06
C ASP A 55 12.20 26.05 1.36
N VAL A 56 11.99 25.16 2.32
CA VAL A 56 12.28 25.43 3.73
C VAL A 56 13.77 25.30 4.02
N VAL A 57 14.32 26.30 4.74
CA VAL A 57 15.67 26.28 5.29
C VAL A 57 15.59 26.35 6.82
N LEU A 58 16.13 25.32 7.47
CA LEU A 58 16.36 25.26 8.91
C LEU A 58 17.84 25.57 9.16
N SER A 59 18.10 26.63 9.92
CA SER A 59 19.44 27.02 10.40
C SER A 59 19.37 27.13 11.92
N ALA A 60 20.20 26.36 12.62
CA ALA A 60 20.18 26.19 14.07
C ALA A 60 18.76 26.02 14.65
N SER A 61 17.90 25.26 13.94
CA SER A 61 16.47 25.17 14.23
C SER A 61 15.97 23.73 14.19
N SER A 62 14.87 23.47 14.90
CA SER A 62 14.29 22.14 15.06
C SER A 62 12.85 22.07 14.53
N LEU A 63 12.53 20.98 13.82
CA LEU A 63 11.17 20.67 13.34
C LEU A 63 10.80 19.25 13.76
N LEU A 64 9.80 19.13 14.63
CA LEU A 64 9.23 17.86 15.06
C LEU A 64 7.83 17.66 14.47
N VAL A 65 7.62 16.52 13.83
CA VAL A 65 6.30 16.00 13.46
C VAL A 65 6.09 14.72 14.27
N SER A 66 5.07 14.66 15.13
CA SER A 66 4.92 13.49 15.99
C SER A 66 3.47 13.13 16.32
N ASN A 67 3.17 11.84 16.48
CA ASN A 67 1.81 11.39 16.85
C ASN A 67 0.73 11.94 15.90
N VAL A 68 1.05 12.02 14.61
CA VAL A 68 0.09 12.44 13.58
C VAL A 68 -0.65 11.20 13.10
N LYS A 69 -1.98 11.18 13.19
CA LYS A 69 -2.83 10.17 12.53
C LYS A 69 -3.48 10.81 11.32
N ALA A 70 -3.09 10.37 10.13
CA ALA A 70 -3.51 10.98 8.88
C ALA A 70 -4.28 9.96 8.04
N HIS A 71 -5.47 10.35 7.61
CA HIS A 71 -6.34 9.53 6.76
C HIS A 71 -6.75 10.31 5.51
N ALA A 72 -6.37 9.83 4.32
CA ALA A 72 -6.80 10.38 3.04
C ALA A 72 -7.92 9.53 2.40
N LEU A 73 -9.02 10.17 2.01
CA LEU A 73 -10.16 9.53 1.31
C LEU A 73 -9.95 9.42 -0.20
N ARG A 74 -8.98 10.15 -0.77
CA ARG A 74 -8.62 10.11 -2.19
C ARG A 74 -7.23 9.50 -2.39
N TYR A 75 -7.10 8.70 -3.44
CA TYR A 75 -5.82 8.11 -3.85
C TYR A 75 -4.82 9.19 -4.31
N GLY A 76 -3.53 8.99 -4.03
CA GLY A 76 -2.44 9.84 -4.52
C GLY A 76 -1.99 10.96 -3.58
N GLY A 77 -2.53 11.04 -2.35
CA GLY A 77 -2.08 12.02 -1.35
C GLY A 77 -0.63 11.79 -0.91
N LEU A 78 0.02 12.85 -0.41
CA LEU A 78 1.38 12.81 0.16
C LEU A 78 1.29 13.13 1.66
N GLY A 79 1.74 12.22 2.53
CA GLY A 79 1.57 12.37 3.99
C GLY A 79 2.19 13.66 4.49
N LEU A 80 3.51 13.74 4.37
CA LEU A 80 4.34 14.92 4.50
C LEU A 80 4.90 15.25 3.12
N TYR A 81 4.88 16.52 2.74
CA TYR A 81 5.27 16.95 1.42
C TYR A 81 6.25 18.11 1.47
N SER A 82 7.47 17.88 1.00
CA SER A 82 8.46 18.92 0.76
C SER A 82 8.61 19.20 -0.73
N THR A 83 8.11 20.36 -1.15
CA THR A 83 8.32 20.91 -2.49
C THR A 83 9.52 21.85 -2.50
N GLY A 84 10.28 21.83 -3.59
CA GLY A 84 11.52 22.60 -3.67
C GLY A 84 12.66 22.01 -2.82
N THR A 85 13.56 22.86 -2.34
CA THR A 85 14.74 22.41 -1.57
C THR A 85 14.47 22.47 -0.07
N LEU A 86 14.60 21.33 0.61
CA LEU A 86 14.65 21.25 2.07
C LEU A 86 16.11 21.24 2.52
N THR A 87 16.52 22.28 3.23
CA THR A 87 17.91 22.45 3.71
C THR A 87 17.95 22.49 5.23
N LEU A 88 18.82 21.67 5.82
CA LEU A 88 19.14 21.68 7.24
C LEU A 88 20.63 22.00 7.39
N VAL A 89 20.96 23.05 8.15
CA VAL A 89 22.32 23.54 8.42
C VAL A 89 22.47 24.04 9.86
N ASP A 90 23.70 24.29 10.28
CA ASP A 90 24.06 24.85 11.58
C ASP A 90 23.49 24.06 12.78
N GLY A 91 23.57 22.72 12.76
CA GLY A 91 23.06 21.88 13.83
C GLY A 91 21.53 21.77 13.89
N SER A 92 20.86 21.89 12.74
CA SER A 92 19.40 21.80 12.64
C SER A 92 18.89 20.36 12.71
N SER A 93 17.64 20.19 13.12
CA SER A 93 17.00 18.87 13.18
C SER A 93 15.60 18.85 12.59
N LEU A 94 15.29 17.78 11.85
CA LEU A 94 13.93 17.43 11.44
C LEU A 94 13.64 16.00 11.83
N TYR A 95 12.63 15.79 12.65
CA TYR A 95 12.16 14.48 13.09
C TYR A 95 10.69 14.30 12.73
N ALA A 96 10.34 13.23 12.02
CA ALA A 96 8.98 12.73 11.94
C ALA A 96 8.90 11.37 12.62
N ARG A 97 8.10 11.26 13.71
CA ARG A 97 8.07 10.04 14.52
C ARG A 97 6.69 9.66 15.06
N TYR A 98 6.42 8.37 15.17
CA TYR A 98 5.14 7.85 15.68
C TYR A 98 3.92 8.37 14.90
N CYS A 99 4.09 8.67 13.60
CA CYS A 99 3.00 9.08 12.73
C CYS A 99 2.38 7.85 12.05
N SER A 100 1.08 7.89 11.77
CA SER A 100 0.34 6.85 11.06
C SER A 100 -0.36 7.45 9.84
N PHE A 101 -0.14 6.86 8.67
CA PHE A 101 -0.68 7.33 7.40
C PHE A 101 -1.54 6.26 6.72
N GLU A 102 -2.81 6.58 6.49
CA GLU A 102 -3.80 5.75 5.79
C GLU A 102 -4.28 6.46 4.52
N GLY A 103 -4.34 5.75 3.39
CA GLY A 103 -4.79 6.30 2.11
C GLY A 103 -3.78 7.18 1.36
N TYR A 104 -2.56 7.36 1.89
CA TYR A 104 -1.48 8.13 1.27
C TYR A 104 -0.61 7.27 0.33
N MET A 105 -0.10 7.87 -0.74
CA MET A 105 0.84 7.21 -1.66
C MET A 105 2.27 7.18 -1.10
N HIS A 106 2.73 8.29 -0.53
CA HIS A 106 4.06 8.38 0.10
C HIS A 106 3.91 8.95 1.50
N MET A 107 4.64 8.41 2.48
CA MET A 107 4.67 8.98 3.83
C MET A 107 5.37 10.32 3.83
N PHE A 108 6.59 10.39 3.29
CA PHE A 108 7.30 11.65 3.08
C PHE A 108 7.79 11.73 1.64
N TYR A 109 7.22 12.68 0.90
CA TYR A 109 7.74 13.09 -0.38
C TYR A 109 8.70 14.27 -0.22
N VAL A 110 9.89 14.15 -0.78
CA VAL A 110 10.91 15.20 -0.78
C VAL A 110 11.41 15.43 -2.19
N TYR A 111 11.26 16.66 -2.69
CA TYR A 111 11.79 17.02 -3.99
C TYR A 111 13.33 17.02 -3.99
N LYS A 112 13.97 17.85 -3.13
CA LYS A 112 15.43 17.89 -2.96
C LYS A 112 15.78 18.05 -1.49
N LEU A 113 16.76 17.28 -1.00
CA LEU A 113 17.21 17.29 0.40
C LEU A 113 18.70 17.62 0.51
N SER A 114 19.04 18.54 1.40
CA SER A 114 20.43 18.87 1.77
C SER A 114 20.55 18.93 3.29
N VAL A 115 21.35 18.04 3.88
CA VAL A 115 21.59 18.00 5.33
C VAL A 115 23.09 18.20 5.55
N GLY A 116 23.47 19.35 6.10
CA GLY A 116 24.87 19.73 6.30
C GLY A 116 25.11 20.32 7.68
N ASP A 117 26.37 20.58 7.98
CA ASP A 117 26.81 21.26 9.20
C ASP A 117 26.21 20.67 10.48
N HIS A 118 26.52 19.41 10.79
CA HIS A 118 26.13 18.75 12.04
C HIS A 118 24.60 18.61 12.20
N SER A 119 23.85 18.53 11.11
CA SER A 119 22.38 18.48 11.11
C SER A 119 21.81 17.06 11.01
N VAL A 120 20.52 16.91 11.34
CA VAL A 120 19.84 15.59 11.38
C VAL A 120 18.49 15.63 10.68
N PHE A 121 18.28 14.72 9.73
CA PHE A 121 16.95 14.38 9.20
C PHE A 121 16.57 12.97 9.64
N SER A 122 15.36 12.79 10.18
CA SER A 122 14.96 11.53 10.79
C SER A 122 13.49 11.15 10.58
N LEU A 123 13.26 9.90 10.17
CA LEU A 123 11.96 9.23 10.09
C LEU A 123 11.96 8.02 11.03
N LEU A 124 11.26 8.10 12.18
CA LEU A 124 11.36 7.09 13.24
C LEU A 124 10.00 6.47 13.60
N ASN A 125 9.89 5.15 13.59
CA ASN A 125 8.74 4.42 14.13
C ASN A 125 7.38 4.90 13.57
N ASN A 126 7.33 5.24 12.28
CA ASN A 126 6.09 5.62 11.62
C ASN A 126 5.42 4.40 10.98
N THR A 127 4.11 4.49 10.76
CA THR A 127 3.32 3.43 10.14
C THR A 127 2.60 3.91 8.89
N MET A 128 2.51 3.05 7.88
CA MET A 128 1.65 3.24 6.73
C MET A 128 0.71 2.04 6.58
N ALA A 129 -0.60 2.27 6.52
CA ALA A 129 -1.56 1.18 6.30
C ALA A 129 -1.48 0.58 4.88
N SER A 130 -1.05 1.40 3.92
CA SER A 130 -0.82 1.05 2.52
C SER A 130 -0.09 2.21 1.83
N GLY A 131 0.68 1.95 0.76
CA GLY A 131 1.34 3.01 0.02
C GLY A 131 2.40 2.52 -0.96
N ALA A 132 3.01 3.47 -1.67
CA ALA A 132 4.15 3.24 -2.54
C ALA A 132 5.47 3.32 -1.77
N SER A 133 5.68 4.35 -0.93
CA SER A 133 6.93 4.44 -0.15
C SER A 133 6.92 5.20 1.17
N PHE A 134 7.87 4.87 2.07
CA PHE A 134 8.14 5.67 3.28
C PHE A 134 8.79 7.00 2.90
N LEU A 135 9.87 6.94 2.12
CA LEU A 135 10.56 8.10 1.60
C LEU A 135 10.50 8.08 0.07
N TYR A 136 9.95 9.13 -0.52
CA TYR A 136 10.04 9.39 -1.95
C TYR A 136 11.00 10.56 -2.17
N GLN A 137 12.03 10.34 -2.97
CA GLN A 137 13.02 11.35 -3.34
C GLN A 137 12.97 11.53 -4.86
N GLN A 138 12.78 12.78 -5.32
CA GLN A 138 12.66 13.07 -6.76
C GLN A 138 13.96 13.59 -7.39
N SER A 139 14.65 14.49 -6.71
CA SER A 139 15.89 15.12 -7.16
C SER A 139 17.03 14.73 -6.22
N ARG A 140 18.10 15.52 -6.09
CA ARG A 140 19.29 15.13 -5.33
C ARG A 140 19.04 15.05 -3.82
N LEU A 141 19.68 14.08 -3.17
CA LEU A 141 19.82 13.99 -1.72
C LEU A 141 21.30 14.06 -1.35
N GLY A 142 21.66 14.99 -0.47
CA GLY A 142 23.03 15.15 0.02
C GLY A 142 23.09 15.22 1.54
N VAL A 143 24.06 14.53 2.13
CA VAL A 143 24.40 14.59 3.56
C VAL A 143 25.90 14.84 3.68
N SER A 144 26.29 15.91 4.38
CA SER A 144 27.69 16.31 4.55
C SER A 144 27.99 16.80 5.97
N ASP A 145 29.28 16.95 6.28
CA ASP A 145 29.78 17.65 7.47
C ASP A 145 29.23 17.10 8.78
N HIS A 146 29.53 15.83 9.05
CA HIS A 146 29.12 15.10 10.25
C HIS A 146 27.60 15.05 10.46
N SER A 147 26.83 15.15 9.37
CA SER A 147 25.36 15.12 9.41
C SER A 147 24.79 13.72 9.25
N VAL A 148 23.51 13.56 9.63
CA VAL A 148 22.88 12.25 9.69
C VAL A 148 21.53 12.23 8.98
N LEU A 149 21.34 11.22 8.12
CA LEU A 149 20.05 10.80 7.59
C LEU A 149 19.63 9.49 8.26
N ARG A 150 18.52 9.50 9.01
CA ARG A 150 18.01 8.33 9.72
C ARG A 150 16.62 7.95 9.24
N VAL A 151 16.40 6.69 8.90
CA VAL A 151 15.07 6.12 8.70
C VAL A 151 15.03 4.78 9.38
N VAL A 152 14.38 4.75 10.55
CA VAL A 152 14.47 3.61 11.48
C VAL A 152 13.09 3.19 11.98
N GLY A 153 12.81 1.89 12.00
CA GLY A 153 11.62 1.33 12.65
C GLY A 153 10.29 1.63 11.93
N ASN A 154 10.30 2.07 10.67
CA ASN A 154 9.07 2.38 9.95
C ASN A 154 8.45 1.08 9.41
N SER A 155 7.12 0.96 9.48
CA SER A 155 6.42 -0.27 9.08
C SER A 155 5.16 -0.05 8.25
N GLY A 156 4.89 -0.96 7.33
CA GLY A 156 3.67 -0.93 6.53
C GLY A 156 3.72 -1.85 5.31
N PRO A 157 2.59 -2.39 4.83
CA PRO A 157 2.55 -3.17 3.60
C PRO A 157 2.62 -2.23 2.38
N ILE A 158 3.81 -1.74 2.10
CA ILE A 158 4.09 -0.77 1.03
C ILE A 158 4.89 -1.40 -0.10
N THR A 159 4.99 -0.70 -1.23
CA THR A 159 5.71 -1.23 -2.40
C THR A 159 7.23 -1.13 -2.22
N TYR A 160 7.72 0.00 -1.69
CA TYR A 160 9.13 0.32 -1.55
C TYR A 160 9.40 1.04 -0.23
N ALA A 161 10.51 0.80 0.48
CA ALA A 161 10.86 1.69 1.60
C ALA A 161 11.35 3.05 1.08
N ILE A 162 12.29 3.01 0.13
CA ILE A 162 12.80 4.16 -0.62
C ILE A 162 12.35 4.07 -2.06
N TYR A 163 11.81 5.17 -2.56
CA TYR A 163 11.64 5.40 -3.98
C TYR A 163 12.51 6.59 -4.37
N SER A 164 13.60 6.33 -5.06
CA SER A 164 14.56 7.35 -5.49
C SER A 164 14.61 7.43 -7.01
N THR A 165 14.63 8.65 -7.52
CA THR A 165 14.86 8.92 -8.95
C THR A 165 16.18 9.63 -9.21
N SER A 166 17.03 9.79 -8.20
CA SER A 166 18.32 10.49 -8.34
C SER A 166 19.36 10.08 -7.29
N LEU A 167 20.62 10.50 -7.50
CA LEU A 167 21.76 10.14 -6.67
C LEU A 167 21.66 10.66 -5.22
N PHE A 168 22.09 9.81 -4.28
CA PHE A 168 22.36 10.11 -2.88
C PHE A 168 23.87 10.34 -2.73
N THR A 169 24.27 11.33 -1.95
CA THR A 169 25.69 11.65 -1.73
C THR A 169 25.98 11.84 -0.26
N PHE A 170 26.96 11.11 0.28
CA PHE A 170 27.39 11.15 1.67
C PHE A 170 28.87 11.51 1.74
N ARG A 171 29.21 12.58 2.48
CA ARG A 171 30.58 13.12 2.57
C ARG A 171 30.92 13.59 3.97
N LEU A 172 32.21 13.72 4.26
CA LEU A 172 32.76 14.39 5.43
C LEU A 172 32.18 13.82 6.73
N SER A 173 32.39 12.51 6.93
CA SER A 173 31.97 11.76 8.13
C SER A 173 30.45 11.76 8.38
N SER A 174 29.68 11.70 7.30
CA SER A 174 28.21 11.62 7.38
C SER A 174 27.73 10.19 7.58
N TRP A 175 26.50 10.04 8.07
CA TRP A 175 25.92 8.73 8.34
C TRP A 175 24.54 8.55 7.72
N TRP A 176 24.38 7.45 6.99
CA TRP A 176 23.09 6.93 6.56
C TRP A 176 22.66 5.77 7.46
N ASP A 177 21.76 6.06 8.39
CA ASP A 177 21.22 5.10 9.36
C ASP A 177 19.90 4.51 8.82
N TRP A 178 19.93 3.31 8.25
CA TRP A 178 18.76 2.63 7.69
C TRP A 178 18.50 1.30 8.39
N ARG A 179 17.65 1.30 9.42
CA ARG A 179 17.49 0.13 10.31
C ARG A 179 16.04 -0.23 10.60
N ASP A 180 15.80 -1.50 10.88
CA ASP A 180 14.56 -2.01 11.48
C ASP A 180 13.27 -1.65 10.73
N ASN A 181 13.35 -1.33 9.43
CA ASN A 181 12.17 -1.00 8.62
C ASN A 181 11.49 -2.29 8.11
N ASP A 182 10.16 -2.38 8.20
CA ASP A 182 9.37 -3.53 7.73
C ASP A 182 8.41 -3.11 6.61
N VAL A 183 8.70 -3.56 5.38
CA VAL A 183 7.85 -3.31 4.20
C VAL A 183 6.95 -4.50 3.84
N GLY A 184 6.86 -5.51 4.70
CA GLY A 184 6.10 -6.73 4.47
C GLY A 184 6.62 -7.48 3.24
N VAL A 185 5.78 -7.63 2.22
CA VAL A 185 6.12 -8.30 0.95
C VAL A 185 6.71 -7.34 -0.10
N GLY A 186 6.86 -6.05 0.23
CA GLY A 186 7.44 -5.04 -0.64
C GLY A 186 8.95 -5.17 -0.83
N ALA A 187 9.53 -4.24 -1.60
CA ALA A 187 10.97 -4.12 -1.77
C ALA A 187 11.55 -3.04 -0.83
N MET A 188 12.82 -3.14 -0.45
CA MET A 188 13.47 -2.08 0.33
C MET A 188 13.76 -0.85 -0.54
N PHE A 189 14.30 -1.07 -1.74
CA PHE A 189 14.74 -0.02 -2.63
C PHE A 189 13.99 -0.08 -3.97
N TYR A 190 13.64 1.09 -4.49
CA TYR A 190 13.34 1.30 -5.90
C TYR A 190 14.18 2.44 -6.42
N GLU A 191 14.87 2.16 -7.52
CA GLU A 191 15.73 3.12 -8.19
C GLU A 191 15.42 3.15 -9.68
N SER A 192 15.27 4.34 -10.26
CA SER A 192 15.19 4.49 -11.71
C SER A 192 16.57 4.35 -12.38
N GLU A 193 17.62 4.78 -11.68
CA GLU A 193 19.01 4.62 -12.10
C GLU A 193 19.58 3.32 -11.53
N SER A 194 20.49 2.65 -12.22
CA SER A 194 20.87 1.30 -11.78
C SER A 194 21.73 1.28 -10.50
N THR A 195 22.43 2.38 -10.17
CA THR A 195 23.21 2.56 -8.93
C THR A 195 23.10 4.02 -8.49
N PHE A 196 22.91 4.32 -7.20
CA PHE A 196 22.55 5.68 -6.79
C PHE A 196 23.25 6.26 -5.56
N VAL A 197 24.06 5.49 -4.85
CA VAL A 197 24.69 5.99 -3.61
C VAL A 197 26.18 6.27 -3.85
N SER A 198 26.59 7.52 -3.63
CA SER A 198 27.99 7.94 -3.65
C SER A 198 28.47 8.22 -2.23
N ILE A 199 29.53 7.56 -1.81
CA ILE A 199 30.08 7.66 -0.46
C ILE A 199 31.59 7.95 -0.48
N ASP A 200 32.03 8.84 0.41
CA ASP A 200 33.44 9.15 0.61
C ASP A 200 34.14 8.15 1.55
N SER A 201 35.44 8.35 1.76
CA SER A 201 36.29 7.46 2.56
C SER A 201 36.01 7.49 4.06
N SER A 202 35.15 8.40 4.54
CA SER A 202 34.94 8.67 5.97
C SER A 202 33.50 8.49 6.45
N SER A 203 32.56 8.37 5.51
CA SER A 203 31.13 8.24 5.79
C SER A 203 30.71 6.77 5.95
N VAL A 204 29.55 6.58 6.58
CA VAL A 204 29.03 5.25 6.94
C VAL A 204 27.63 5.04 6.37
N VAL A 205 27.35 3.84 5.86
CA VAL A 205 26.00 3.34 5.57
C VAL A 205 25.72 2.16 6.48
N THR A 206 24.57 2.19 7.16
CA THR A 206 24.04 1.06 7.90
C THR A 206 22.75 0.56 7.26
N LEU A 207 22.68 -0.74 6.96
CA LEU A 207 21.48 -1.44 6.51
C LEU A 207 21.27 -2.71 7.35
N THR A 208 20.56 -2.59 8.47
CA THR A 208 20.38 -3.73 9.40
C THR A 208 18.94 -3.92 9.87
N GLY A 209 18.60 -5.13 10.31
CA GLY A 209 17.33 -5.43 10.99
C GLY A 209 16.05 -5.30 10.14
N CYS A 210 16.16 -4.95 8.86
CA CYS A 210 15.01 -4.67 8.02
C CYS A 210 14.31 -5.94 7.51
N LYS A 211 12.98 -5.88 7.33
CA LYS A 211 12.15 -6.97 6.80
C LYS A 211 11.47 -6.57 5.49
N MET A 212 11.57 -7.45 4.50
CA MET A 212 11.16 -7.17 3.13
C MET A 212 10.84 -8.44 2.35
N GLY A 213 10.06 -8.33 1.28
CA GLY A 213 9.91 -9.39 0.28
C GLY A 213 11.14 -9.48 -0.63
N LEU A 214 11.68 -8.32 -1.02
CA LEU A 214 12.84 -8.19 -1.90
C LEU A 214 13.73 -7.03 -1.43
N THR A 215 15.01 -7.04 -1.78
CA THR A 215 15.86 -5.85 -1.61
C THR A 215 15.52 -4.78 -2.64
N GLY A 216 15.17 -5.19 -3.86
CA GLY A 216 14.89 -4.29 -4.99
C GLY A 216 16.15 -3.81 -5.73
N LEU A 217 17.32 -4.34 -5.38
CA LEU A 217 18.59 -4.03 -6.02
C LEU A 217 18.84 -4.97 -7.19
N SER A 218 18.96 -4.39 -8.40
CA SER A 218 19.36 -5.12 -9.62
C SER A 218 20.86 -5.01 -9.93
N ARG A 219 21.55 -4.11 -9.22
CA ARG A 219 22.97 -3.77 -9.31
C ARG A 219 23.44 -3.29 -7.92
N PRO A 220 24.75 -3.11 -7.71
CA PRO A 220 25.29 -2.63 -6.43
C PRO A 220 24.62 -1.34 -5.95
N LEU A 221 24.33 -1.25 -4.66
CA LEU A 221 23.76 -0.05 -4.04
C LEU A 221 24.66 1.17 -4.26
N LEU A 222 25.97 0.96 -4.10
CA LEU A 222 27.00 1.99 -4.22
C LEU A 222 27.37 2.20 -5.69
N SER A 223 27.15 3.42 -6.19
CA SER A 223 27.61 3.85 -7.52
C SER A 223 29.06 4.29 -7.50
N HIS A 224 29.52 4.82 -6.37
CA HIS A 224 30.89 5.26 -6.14
C HIS A 224 31.21 5.15 -4.66
N ALA A 225 32.34 4.52 -4.32
CA ALA A 225 32.84 4.42 -2.96
C ALA A 225 34.36 4.68 -2.95
N GLU A 226 34.82 5.62 -2.14
CA GLU A 226 36.25 5.87 -1.96
C GLU A 226 36.87 4.87 -0.98
N ALA A 227 38.14 4.54 -1.14
CA ALA A 227 38.84 3.64 -0.23
C ALA A 227 38.76 4.12 1.24
N GLY A 228 38.22 3.29 2.12
CA GLY A 228 38.04 3.61 3.54
C GLY A 228 36.57 3.76 3.99
N TYR A 229 35.63 3.87 3.04
CA TYR A 229 34.20 3.90 3.34
C TYR A 229 33.76 2.73 4.23
N ARG A 230 32.66 2.91 4.96
CA ARG A 230 32.06 1.83 5.75
C ARG A 230 30.64 1.55 5.30
N PHE A 231 30.40 0.32 4.89
CA PHE A 231 29.07 -0.22 4.69
C PHE A 231 28.87 -1.39 5.65
N VAL A 232 27.97 -1.20 6.62
CA VAL A 232 27.56 -2.18 7.62
C VAL A 232 26.19 -2.74 7.23
N ALA A 233 26.10 -4.04 6.96
CA ALA A 233 24.83 -4.67 6.59
C ALA A 233 24.68 -6.07 7.20
N GLY A 234 23.45 -6.43 7.57
CA GLY A 234 23.19 -7.75 8.16
C GLY A 234 21.84 -7.84 8.85
N CYS A 235 21.45 -9.05 9.22
CA CYS A 235 20.18 -9.31 9.92
C CYS A 235 18.94 -8.84 9.15
N LEU A 236 19.03 -8.95 7.83
CA LEU A 236 17.92 -8.63 6.94
C LEU A 236 16.99 -9.84 6.85
N THR A 237 15.69 -9.63 6.93
CA THR A 237 14.71 -10.68 6.66
C THR A 237 14.17 -10.49 5.25
N VAL A 238 14.65 -11.28 4.28
CA VAL A 238 14.26 -11.20 2.87
C VAL A 238 13.41 -12.40 2.52
N ALA A 239 12.19 -12.17 2.00
CA ALA A 239 11.22 -13.22 1.67
C ALA A 239 10.98 -14.23 2.82
N GLY A 240 11.03 -13.75 4.07
CA GLY A 240 10.85 -14.57 5.28
C GLY A 240 12.10 -15.32 5.75
N ARG A 241 13.24 -15.22 5.05
CA ARG A 241 14.53 -15.80 5.49
C ARG A 241 15.43 -14.72 6.07
N VAL A 242 16.03 -15.02 7.22
CA VAL A 242 17.05 -14.13 7.81
C VAL A 242 18.40 -14.35 7.12
N VAL A 243 18.94 -13.28 6.57
CA VAL A 243 20.23 -13.16 5.88
C VAL A 243 21.28 -12.69 6.87
N ARG A 244 22.36 -13.47 7.04
CA ARG A 244 23.38 -13.24 8.08
C ARG A 244 24.81 -13.26 7.58
N THR A 245 25.05 -13.71 6.36
CA THR A 245 26.40 -13.86 5.80
C THR A 245 26.60 -12.94 4.60
N ALA A 246 27.87 -12.61 4.30
CA ALA A 246 28.22 -11.81 3.12
C ALA A 246 27.70 -12.45 1.82
N ALA A 247 27.88 -13.76 1.64
CA ALA A 247 27.42 -14.47 0.45
C ALA A 247 25.88 -14.43 0.28
N GLU A 248 25.13 -14.50 1.38
CA GLU A 248 23.66 -14.35 1.33
C GLU A 248 23.24 -12.90 1.02
N LEU A 249 23.95 -11.90 1.55
CA LEU A 249 23.73 -10.49 1.22
C LEU A 249 23.96 -10.23 -0.28
N GLU A 250 25.07 -10.73 -0.82
CA GLU A 250 25.41 -10.63 -2.24
C GLU A 250 24.37 -11.30 -3.14
N LEU A 251 23.85 -12.46 -2.74
CA LEU A 251 22.76 -13.14 -3.46
C LEU A 251 21.50 -12.28 -3.57
N HIS A 252 21.28 -11.38 -2.62
CA HIS A 252 20.18 -10.42 -2.61
C HIS A 252 20.60 -9.03 -3.12
N GLY A 253 21.72 -8.92 -3.83
CA GLY A 253 22.17 -7.67 -4.47
C GLY A 253 22.78 -6.65 -3.52
N VAL A 254 22.99 -7.01 -2.25
CA VAL A 254 23.69 -6.17 -1.25
C VAL A 254 25.18 -6.55 -1.30
N THR A 255 25.90 -5.90 -2.21
CA THR A 255 27.34 -6.10 -2.43
C THR A 255 28.17 -5.01 -1.75
N ASP A 256 29.50 -5.16 -1.76
CA ASP A 256 30.44 -4.13 -1.28
C ASP A 256 30.28 -3.80 0.21
N VAL A 257 29.79 -4.79 0.97
CA VAL A 257 29.64 -4.70 2.42
C VAL A 257 31.02 -4.83 3.07
N THR A 258 31.41 -3.82 3.85
CA THR A 258 32.70 -3.80 4.54
C THR A 258 32.65 -4.51 5.90
N LEU A 259 31.47 -4.58 6.51
CA LEU A 259 31.25 -5.24 7.79
C LEU A 259 29.87 -5.91 7.80
N VAL A 260 29.85 -7.21 8.02
CA VAL A 260 28.59 -7.95 8.18
C VAL A 260 28.15 -7.87 9.62
N ALA A 261 26.96 -7.30 9.87
CA ALA A 261 26.41 -7.18 11.20
C ALA A 261 25.88 -8.52 11.73
N ALA A 262 26.29 -8.89 12.95
CA ALA A 262 25.77 -10.05 13.66
C ALA A 262 24.46 -9.70 14.39
N CYS A 263 23.51 -10.62 14.42
CA CYS A 263 22.18 -10.32 14.95
C CYS A 263 22.19 -10.33 16.47
N GLY A 264 21.77 -9.21 17.07
CA GLY A 264 21.79 -9.01 18.52
C GLY A 264 23.14 -8.51 19.05
N GLU A 265 24.13 -8.28 18.19
CA GLU A 265 25.36 -7.58 18.55
C GLU A 265 25.28 -6.13 18.09
N CYS A 266 25.76 -5.21 18.93
CA CYS A 266 25.81 -3.80 18.59
C CYS A 266 27.25 -3.32 18.48
N THR A 267 27.50 -2.51 17.47
CA THR A 267 28.82 -1.98 17.17
C THR A 267 28.76 -0.47 17.06
N LYS A 268 29.90 0.18 17.34
CA LYS A 268 30.01 1.64 17.23
C LYS A 268 29.69 2.14 15.82
N ASP A 269 30.07 1.41 14.78
CA ASP A 269 29.86 1.80 13.37
C ASP A 269 28.50 1.35 12.81
N GLY A 270 27.84 0.39 13.47
CA GLY A 270 26.53 -0.11 13.06
C GLY A 270 25.37 0.62 13.72
N ASP A 271 25.46 0.87 15.02
CA ASP A 271 24.32 1.24 15.86
C ASP A 271 24.39 2.68 16.39
N CYS A 272 25.57 3.30 16.30
CA CYS A 272 25.85 4.63 16.82
C CYS A 272 26.41 5.56 15.73
N PHE A 273 26.29 6.87 15.94
CA PHE A 273 27.03 7.84 15.15
C PHE A 273 28.47 7.87 15.64
N ALA A 274 29.33 7.09 14.98
CA ALA A 274 30.71 6.85 15.39
C ALA A 274 31.53 8.13 15.72
N PRO A 275 31.43 9.24 14.95
CA PRO A 275 32.18 10.47 15.25
C PRO A 275 31.91 11.07 16.64
N LEU A 276 30.70 10.87 17.18
CA LEU A 276 30.29 11.40 18.49
C LEU A 276 30.04 10.32 19.53
N THR A 277 30.55 9.10 19.32
CA THR A 277 30.39 7.98 20.26
C THR A 277 31.73 7.65 20.93
N THR A 278 31.79 7.66 22.26
CA THR A 278 32.99 7.31 23.04
C THR A 278 33.09 5.81 23.29
N ALA A 279 31.97 5.16 23.60
CA ALA A 279 31.90 3.72 23.87
C ALA A 279 30.53 3.15 23.50
N VAL A 280 30.45 1.83 23.39
CA VAL A 280 29.19 1.08 23.27
C VAL A 280 29.15 0.07 24.41
N ILE A 281 28.17 0.20 25.30
CA ILE A 281 28.00 -0.66 26.49
C ILE A 281 26.57 -1.17 26.50
N ASP A 282 26.38 -2.49 26.53
CA ASP A 282 25.06 -3.14 26.50
C ASP A 282 24.14 -2.59 25.38
N CYS A 283 24.68 -2.46 24.15
CA CYS A 283 23.98 -1.88 23.00
C CYS A 283 23.52 -0.42 23.18
N LYS A 284 24.08 0.31 24.15
CA LYS A 284 23.85 1.74 24.33
C LYS A 284 25.10 2.51 23.92
N CYS A 285 24.88 3.58 23.15
CA CYS A 285 25.94 4.48 22.74
C CYS A 285 26.21 5.48 23.86
N GLU A 286 27.45 5.53 24.34
CA GLU A 286 27.91 6.63 25.20
C GLU A 286 28.39 7.78 24.31
N CYS A 287 27.82 8.97 24.52
CA CYS A 287 28.06 10.11 23.65
C CYS A 287 29.21 10.98 24.12
N ALA A 288 30.02 11.43 23.16
CA ALA A 288 30.97 12.52 23.34
C ALA A 288 30.23 13.87 23.52
N ALA A 289 30.96 14.91 23.89
CA ALA A 289 30.41 16.26 23.95
C ALA A 289 29.80 16.66 22.59
N GLY A 290 28.57 17.17 22.60
CA GLY A 290 27.81 17.51 21.39
C GLY A 290 27.04 16.36 20.76
N GLY A 291 27.19 15.12 21.23
CA GLY A 291 26.35 14.00 20.84
C GLY A 291 25.02 13.99 21.59
N HIS A 292 23.93 13.69 20.87
CA HIS A 292 22.56 13.73 21.39
C HIS A 292 21.79 12.42 21.15
N GLY A 293 20.90 12.08 22.07
CA GLY A 293 19.98 10.94 21.93
C GLY A 293 20.63 9.58 22.17
N ASP A 294 19.92 8.53 21.75
CA ASP A 294 20.26 7.12 21.94
C ASP A 294 21.43 6.63 21.07
N VAL A 295 21.69 7.32 19.96
CA VAL A 295 22.75 6.98 19.00
C VAL A 295 23.78 8.09 18.78
N CYS A 296 23.82 9.09 19.67
CA CYS A 296 24.81 10.18 19.65
C CYS A 296 24.82 11.04 18.37
N VAL A 297 23.65 11.39 17.84
CA VAL A 297 23.54 12.27 16.67
C VAL A 297 24.05 13.70 16.96
N PRO A 298 24.46 14.47 15.93
CA PRO A 298 25.11 15.78 16.09
C PRO A 298 24.16 16.96 16.43
N ALA A 299 22.85 16.78 16.30
CA ALA A 299 21.85 17.80 16.62
C ALA A 299 20.86 17.31 17.68
N PRO A 300 20.33 18.19 18.54
CA PRO A 300 19.36 17.82 19.56
C PRO A 300 18.12 17.15 18.96
N VAL A 301 17.67 16.07 19.62
CA VAL A 301 16.34 15.49 19.37
C VAL A 301 15.30 16.46 19.93
N PRO A 302 14.40 17.02 19.11
CA PRO A 302 13.42 17.97 19.61
C PRO A 302 12.54 17.33 20.69
N ALA A 303 12.33 18.05 21.79
CA ALA A 303 11.44 17.62 22.85
C ALA A 303 10.00 17.50 22.31
N GLY A 304 9.43 16.30 22.38
CA GLY A 304 8.06 16.00 21.95
C GLY A 304 7.25 15.35 23.07
N PRO A 305 5.97 15.07 22.82
CA PRO A 305 5.20 14.21 23.71
C PRO A 305 5.95 12.90 23.93
N PRO A 306 5.81 12.27 25.11
CA PRO A 306 6.38 10.95 25.33
C PRO A 306 5.92 10.00 24.20
N PRO A 307 6.73 8.99 23.85
CA PRO A 307 6.29 7.96 22.93
C PRO A 307 4.91 7.47 23.37
N PRO A 308 3.95 7.28 22.45
CA PRO A 308 2.72 6.58 22.79
C PRO A 308 3.16 5.26 23.42
N LEU A 309 2.62 4.94 24.60
CA LEU A 309 3.02 3.76 25.36
C LEU A 309 3.02 2.57 24.40
N SER A 310 4.22 2.04 24.11
CA SER A 310 4.38 0.82 23.33
C SER A 310 3.96 -0.32 24.23
N PHE A 311 2.66 -0.51 24.39
CA PHE A 311 2.13 -1.80 24.77
C PHE A 311 2.44 -2.70 23.58
N MET A 312 3.59 -3.38 23.62
CA MET A 312 3.78 -4.57 22.80
C MET A 312 2.60 -5.47 23.14
N PRO A 313 1.66 -5.71 22.22
CA PRO A 313 0.48 -6.48 22.55
C PRO A 313 0.96 -7.86 22.99
N PRO A 314 0.39 -8.43 24.05
CA PRO A 314 0.76 -9.79 24.47
C PRO A 314 0.57 -10.72 23.27
N LEU A 315 1.61 -11.46 22.88
CA LEU A 315 1.42 -12.59 21.99
C LEU A 315 0.66 -13.69 22.75
N PRO A 316 -0.13 -14.53 22.08
CA PRO A 316 -0.79 -15.64 22.75
C PRO A 316 0.28 -16.54 23.37
N PRO A 317 0.19 -16.90 24.66
CA PRO A 317 0.95 -18.01 25.20
C PRO A 317 0.65 -19.28 24.39
N ILE A 318 1.65 -20.15 24.20
CA ILE A 318 1.51 -21.35 23.37
C ILE A 318 0.35 -22.20 23.91
N GLY A 319 -0.67 -22.43 23.07
CA GLY A 319 -1.86 -23.22 23.42
C GLY A 319 -2.95 -22.45 24.18
N GLU A 320 -2.76 -21.17 24.47
CA GLU A 320 -3.76 -20.32 25.12
C GLU A 320 -4.39 -19.32 24.13
N CYS A 321 -5.54 -18.76 24.50
CA CYS A 321 -6.23 -17.73 23.74
C CYS A 321 -6.04 -16.37 24.43
N ILE A 322 -5.66 -15.35 23.66
CA ILE A 322 -5.80 -13.97 24.14
C ILE A 322 -7.29 -13.72 24.31
N SER A 323 -7.70 -13.30 25.50
CA SER A 323 -9.12 -13.12 25.81
C SER A 323 -9.43 -11.82 26.54
N ASP A 324 -10.68 -11.36 26.36
CA ASP A 324 -11.35 -10.33 27.16
C ASP A 324 -10.57 -9.01 27.29
N MET A 325 -9.99 -8.54 26.18
CA MET A 325 -9.25 -7.27 26.12
C MET A 325 -9.60 -6.41 24.92
N VAL A 326 -9.31 -5.11 25.01
CA VAL A 326 -9.31 -4.19 23.88
C VAL A 326 -7.90 -4.14 23.31
N TYR A 327 -7.76 -4.51 22.04
CA TYR A 327 -6.49 -4.49 21.33
C TYR A 327 -6.13 -3.05 20.92
N PRO A 328 -4.87 -2.62 21.04
CA PRO A 328 -4.47 -1.26 20.68
C PRO A 328 -4.59 -1.03 19.17
N GLU A 329 -4.94 0.19 18.76
CA GLU A 329 -5.08 0.60 17.36
C GLU A 329 -3.71 0.65 16.66
N VAL A 330 -3.20 -0.50 16.24
CA VAL A 330 -1.89 -0.66 15.61
C VAL A 330 -1.99 -1.65 14.46
N ALA A 331 -1.26 -1.40 13.36
CA ALA A 331 -1.04 -2.39 12.32
C ALA A 331 0.04 -3.38 12.79
N HIS A 332 -0.32 -4.65 12.95
CA HIS A 332 0.61 -5.66 13.45
C HIS A 332 0.45 -6.97 12.69
N SER A 333 1.57 -7.69 12.53
CA SER A 333 1.62 -8.98 11.86
C SER A 333 1.93 -10.11 12.84
N VAL A 334 1.11 -11.15 12.86
CA VAL A 334 1.24 -12.33 13.72
C VAL A 334 1.47 -13.60 12.91
N GLY A 335 1.88 -14.67 13.59
CA GLY A 335 2.06 -16.01 13.00
C GLY A 335 3.50 -16.43 12.74
N SER A 336 4.48 -15.53 12.93
CA SER A 336 5.90 -15.86 12.71
C SER A 336 6.40 -16.95 13.66
N GLY A 337 6.75 -18.11 13.12
CA GLY A 337 7.23 -19.28 13.87
C GLY A 337 6.15 -20.00 14.69
N LEU A 338 4.88 -19.62 14.55
CA LEU A 338 3.78 -20.18 15.35
C LEU A 338 3.01 -21.25 14.56
N SER A 339 2.65 -22.33 15.25
CA SER A 339 1.67 -23.33 14.80
C SER A 339 0.26 -23.08 15.36
N TRP A 340 0.10 -22.07 16.23
CA TRP A 340 -1.16 -21.78 16.91
C TRP A 340 -1.37 -20.28 17.12
N LEU A 341 -2.59 -19.80 16.88
CA LEU A 341 -3.07 -18.46 17.20
C LEU A 341 -4.52 -18.54 17.67
N CYS A 342 -4.86 -17.92 18.79
CA CYS A 342 -6.24 -17.87 19.27
C CYS A 342 -6.58 -16.52 19.91
N TYR A 343 -7.68 -15.92 19.47
CA TYR A 343 -8.28 -14.71 20.03
C TYR A 343 -9.73 -15.00 20.37
N ARG A 344 -10.13 -14.70 21.61
CA ARG A 344 -11.49 -14.90 22.11
C ARG A 344 -12.05 -13.63 22.75
N ASN A 345 -13.22 -13.15 22.34
CA ASN A 345 -13.84 -11.94 22.91
C ASN A 345 -12.96 -10.67 22.90
N VAL A 346 -12.01 -10.58 21.96
CA VAL A 346 -11.12 -9.41 21.84
C VAL A 346 -11.79 -8.33 21.02
N THR A 347 -11.58 -7.06 21.38
CA THR A 347 -12.08 -5.91 20.62
C THR A 347 -10.96 -5.22 19.85
N PHE A 348 -11.07 -5.17 18.52
CA PHE A 348 -10.20 -4.46 17.59
C PHE A 348 -10.94 -3.23 17.05
N SER A 349 -10.33 -2.04 17.16
CA SER A 349 -11.03 -0.77 16.91
C SER A 349 -10.10 0.25 16.24
N GLY A 350 -10.62 0.98 15.25
CA GLY A 350 -9.94 2.12 14.61
C GLY A 350 -9.42 1.82 13.20
N GLY A 351 -9.23 2.86 12.38
CA GLY A 351 -8.79 2.74 10.98
C GLY A 351 -7.35 2.25 10.85
N GLY A 352 -6.50 2.61 11.82
CA GLY A 352 -5.12 2.11 11.88
C GLY A 352 -5.00 0.66 12.37
N MET A 353 -6.08 0.07 12.91
CA MET A 353 -6.05 -1.29 13.44
C MET A 353 -6.10 -2.32 12.30
N SER A 354 -4.97 -2.96 12.04
CA SER A 354 -4.91 -4.09 11.11
C SER A 354 -4.16 -5.26 11.74
N LEU A 355 -4.84 -6.39 11.91
CA LEU A 355 -4.19 -7.62 12.32
C LEU A 355 -3.95 -8.50 11.10
N THR A 356 -2.68 -8.64 10.72
CA THR A 356 -2.27 -9.49 9.60
C THR A 356 -1.77 -10.83 10.10
N VAL A 357 -2.44 -11.92 9.73
CA VAL A 357 -1.96 -13.29 9.94
C VAL A 357 -1.07 -13.65 8.75
N LEU A 358 0.25 -13.73 8.98
CA LEU A 358 1.25 -14.09 7.97
C LEU A 358 1.38 -15.61 7.87
N ILE A 359 0.56 -16.22 7.02
CA ILE A 359 0.56 -17.68 6.82
C ILE A 359 1.92 -18.20 6.36
N GLY A 360 2.61 -17.45 5.50
CA GLY A 360 3.95 -17.80 5.03
C GLY A 360 5.03 -17.88 6.12
N ALA A 361 4.79 -17.26 7.28
CA ALA A 361 5.71 -17.27 8.40
C ALA A 361 5.32 -18.29 9.48
N MET A 362 4.17 -18.96 9.35
CA MET A 362 3.76 -20.04 10.24
C MET A 362 4.57 -21.31 9.95
N THR A 363 4.77 -22.13 10.98
CA THR A 363 5.55 -23.38 10.90
C THR A 363 4.87 -24.49 11.68
N GLY A 364 5.02 -25.74 11.23
CA GLY A 364 4.58 -26.94 11.95
C GLY A 364 3.71 -27.88 11.11
N ASP A 365 3.53 -29.12 11.57
CA ASP A 365 2.76 -30.13 10.83
C ASP A 365 1.28 -29.74 10.68
N VAL A 366 0.73 -29.08 11.70
CA VAL A 366 -0.63 -28.52 11.72
C VAL A 366 -0.55 -27.12 12.31
N ALA A 367 -1.07 -26.14 11.58
CA ALA A 367 -1.21 -24.76 12.01
C ALA A 367 -2.69 -24.41 12.24
N ASN A 368 -3.04 -23.86 13.40
CA ASN A 368 -4.41 -23.51 13.75
C ASN A 368 -4.51 -22.01 14.12
N VAL A 369 -5.49 -21.32 13.54
CA VAL A 369 -5.77 -19.90 13.79
C VAL A 369 -7.24 -19.75 14.12
N THR A 370 -7.58 -19.19 15.29
CA THR A 370 -8.96 -19.05 15.74
C THR A 370 -9.27 -17.61 16.17
N PHE A 371 -10.37 -17.08 15.68
CA PHE A 371 -11.01 -15.84 16.13
C PHE A 371 -12.44 -16.17 16.55
N ASP A 372 -12.70 -16.12 17.85
CA ASP A 372 -13.94 -16.56 18.48
C ASP A 372 -14.59 -15.40 19.25
N GLY A 373 -15.79 -14.97 18.85
CA GLY A 373 -16.51 -13.92 19.56
C GLY A 373 -15.85 -12.53 19.55
N CYS A 374 -14.86 -12.27 18.68
CA CYS A 374 -14.17 -10.98 18.65
C CYS A 374 -15.03 -9.89 18.00
N THR A 375 -14.79 -8.63 18.39
CA THR A 375 -15.43 -7.45 17.82
C THR A 375 -14.41 -6.65 17.01
N TRP A 376 -14.74 -6.36 15.76
CA TRP A 376 -13.96 -5.53 14.85
C TRP A 376 -14.78 -4.30 14.48
N ARG A 377 -14.27 -3.09 14.71
CA ARG A 377 -15.04 -1.88 14.44
C ARG A 377 -14.21 -0.68 13.98
N ASP A 378 -14.91 0.34 13.50
CA ASP A 378 -14.38 1.68 13.24
C ASP A 378 -13.23 1.73 12.22
N GLY A 379 -13.22 0.82 11.25
CA GLY A 379 -12.20 0.71 10.21
C GLY A 379 -11.25 -0.47 10.37
N ALA A 380 -11.35 -1.23 11.47
CA ALA A 380 -10.44 -2.32 11.76
C ALA A 380 -10.44 -3.42 10.68
N VAL A 381 -9.28 -4.02 10.43
CA VAL A 381 -9.09 -5.03 9.38
C VAL A 381 -8.46 -6.30 9.94
N LEU A 382 -9.11 -7.44 9.70
CA LEU A 382 -8.49 -8.76 9.84
C LEU A 382 -7.98 -9.21 8.46
N LEU A 383 -6.67 -9.38 8.30
CA LEU A 383 -6.05 -9.82 7.05
C LEU A 383 -5.45 -11.22 7.19
N LEU A 384 -5.87 -12.14 6.33
CA LEU A 384 -5.26 -13.45 6.14
C LEU A 384 -4.33 -13.41 4.93
N SER A 385 -3.03 -13.26 5.16
CA SER A 385 -2.02 -13.18 4.11
C SER A 385 -1.48 -14.57 3.79
N GLY A 386 -2.00 -15.18 2.73
CA GLY A 386 -1.62 -16.51 2.24
C GLY A 386 -0.23 -16.54 1.60
N ASN A 387 0.46 -17.67 1.77
CA ASN A 387 1.62 -18.05 0.97
C ASN A 387 1.54 -19.54 0.63
N ALA A 388 1.47 -19.88 -0.67
CA ALA A 388 1.32 -21.26 -1.13
C ALA A 388 2.52 -22.17 -0.77
N TYR A 389 3.66 -21.57 -0.41
CA TYR A 389 4.91 -22.24 -0.05
C TYR A 389 5.21 -22.17 1.46
N ALA A 390 4.21 -21.84 2.28
CA ALA A 390 4.36 -21.81 3.73
C ALA A 390 4.86 -23.17 4.27
N ALA A 391 5.71 -23.14 5.30
CA ALA A 391 6.29 -24.33 5.94
C ALA A 391 5.32 -25.01 6.93
N VAL A 392 4.05 -25.15 6.52
CA VAL A 392 2.99 -25.80 7.29
C VAL A 392 2.47 -27.03 6.57
N GLY A 393 2.29 -28.13 7.32
CA GLY A 393 1.77 -29.38 6.77
C GLY A 393 0.26 -29.30 6.47
N SER A 394 -0.52 -28.70 7.36
CA SER A 394 -1.95 -28.42 7.16
C SER A 394 -2.32 -27.15 7.92
N LEU A 395 -3.35 -26.44 7.47
CA LEU A 395 -3.71 -25.13 8.01
C LEU A 395 -5.22 -25.06 8.28
N ASN A 396 -5.61 -24.77 9.51
CA ASN A 396 -7.01 -24.53 9.88
C ASN A 396 -7.19 -23.10 10.38
N ILE A 397 -8.07 -22.34 9.73
CA ILE A 397 -8.44 -20.99 10.13
C ILE A 397 -9.93 -20.97 10.46
N VAL A 398 -10.29 -20.60 11.68
CA VAL A 398 -11.67 -20.52 12.14
C VAL A 398 -11.98 -19.08 12.56
N VAL A 399 -12.94 -18.46 11.89
CA VAL A 399 -13.48 -17.14 12.23
C VAL A 399 -14.94 -17.36 12.60
N THR A 400 -15.24 -17.43 13.90
CA THR A 400 -16.55 -17.83 14.42
C THR A 400 -17.15 -16.83 15.40
N GLY A 401 -18.45 -16.54 15.28
CA GLY A 401 -19.18 -15.71 16.24
C GLY A 401 -18.72 -14.25 16.35
N ASN A 402 -17.92 -13.74 15.41
CA ASN A 402 -17.36 -12.40 15.45
C ASN A 402 -18.37 -11.35 14.96
N THR A 403 -18.21 -10.11 15.42
CA THR A 403 -18.96 -8.94 14.95
C THR A 403 -18.04 -7.98 14.23
N PHE A 404 -18.30 -7.70 12.95
CA PHE A 404 -17.61 -6.71 12.13
C PHE A 404 -18.55 -5.52 11.89
N ARG A 405 -18.21 -4.34 12.39
CA ARG A 405 -19.02 -3.11 12.24
C ARG A 405 -18.19 -2.00 11.63
N ASP A 406 -18.43 -1.69 10.36
CA ASP A 406 -17.53 -0.86 9.55
C ASP A 406 -16.09 -1.35 9.69
N ALA A 407 -15.92 -2.68 9.63
CA ALA A 407 -14.67 -3.41 9.67
C ALA A 407 -14.62 -4.45 8.52
N LEU A 408 -13.41 -4.87 8.13
CA LEU A 408 -13.20 -5.73 6.98
C LEU A 408 -12.50 -7.04 7.36
N LEU A 409 -13.03 -8.16 6.87
CA LEU A 409 -12.29 -9.42 6.78
C LEU A 409 -11.70 -9.55 5.38
N SER A 410 -10.39 -9.70 5.28
CA SER A 410 -9.72 -9.87 4.00
C SER A 410 -8.82 -11.11 3.94
N SER A 411 -8.81 -11.77 2.80
CA SER A 411 -7.84 -12.84 2.50
C SER A 411 -7.09 -12.54 1.20
N GLU A 412 -5.77 -12.70 1.20
CA GLU A 412 -4.93 -12.32 0.08
C GLU A 412 -3.94 -13.43 -0.28
N GLY A 413 -3.81 -13.71 -1.58
CA GLY A 413 -2.84 -14.66 -2.11
C GLY A 413 -3.27 -16.13 -2.09
N GLY A 414 -2.29 -16.99 -2.36
CA GLY A 414 -2.47 -18.45 -2.37
C GLY A 414 -2.20 -19.07 -1.01
N PHE A 415 -2.97 -20.08 -0.64
CA PHE A 415 -2.82 -20.81 0.61
C PHE A 415 -2.10 -22.15 0.41
N PRO A 416 -1.39 -22.68 1.43
CA PRO A 416 -0.71 -23.97 1.33
C PRO A 416 -1.72 -25.11 1.13
N PRO A 417 -1.27 -26.29 0.66
CA PRO A 417 -2.10 -27.49 0.56
C PRO A 417 -2.78 -27.85 1.88
N ARG A 418 -3.94 -28.54 1.84
CA ARG A 418 -4.71 -28.92 3.03
C ARG A 418 -5.04 -27.74 3.94
N THR A 419 -5.51 -26.64 3.34
CA THR A 419 -5.99 -25.47 4.06
C THR A 419 -7.50 -25.55 4.26
N ASN A 420 -8.01 -25.36 5.48
CA ASN A 420 -9.42 -25.24 5.80
C ASN A 420 -9.71 -23.88 6.44
N ILE A 421 -10.38 -22.98 5.72
CA ILE A 421 -10.83 -21.67 6.22
C ILE A 421 -12.33 -21.72 6.45
N THR A 422 -12.76 -21.64 7.71
CA THR A 422 -14.17 -21.65 8.11
C THR A 422 -14.55 -20.29 8.68
N ILE A 423 -15.48 -19.61 8.02
CA ILE A 423 -16.05 -18.33 8.45
C ILE A 423 -17.52 -18.59 8.80
N HIS A 424 -17.81 -18.79 10.09
CA HIS A 424 -19.11 -19.28 10.55
C HIS A 424 -19.81 -18.38 11.56
N GLY A 425 -21.10 -18.13 11.39
CA GLY A 425 -21.92 -17.48 12.42
C GLY A 425 -21.51 -16.04 12.76
N ASN A 426 -20.78 -15.34 11.88
CA ASN A 426 -20.34 -13.96 12.10
C ASN A 426 -21.41 -12.96 11.65
N ARG A 427 -21.36 -11.75 12.19
CA ARG A 427 -22.20 -10.63 11.80
C ARG A 427 -21.37 -9.51 11.17
N PHE A 428 -21.67 -9.16 9.93
CA PHE A 428 -21.03 -8.06 9.21
C PHE A 428 -22.03 -6.92 9.00
N THR A 429 -21.63 -5.70 9.37
CA THR A 429 -22.39 -4.47 9.14
C THR A 429 -21.50 -3.45 8.46
N VAL A 430 -21.87 -3.00 7.26
CA VAL A 430 -21.09 -2.02 6.49
C VAL A 430 -21.98 -0.85 6.11
N THR A 431 -21.60 0.34 6.58
CA THR A 431 -22.29 1.61 6.34
C THR A 431 -21.45 2.58 5.50
N ARG A 432 -20.13 2.39 5.46
CA ARG A 432 -19.18 3.18 4.68
C ARG A 432 -18.15 2.29 3.97
N LEU A 433 -17.48 2.85 2.97
CA LEU A 433 -16.30 2.21 2.38
C LEU A 433 -15.19 2.14 3.42
N ILE A 434 -14.53 0.98 3.51
CA ILE A 434 -13.31 0.78 4.30
C ILE A 434 -12.15 0.80 3.31
N PRO A 435 -11.41 1.92 3.20
CA PRO A 435 -10.41 2.10 2.17
C PRO A 435 -9.22 1.17 2.39
N ARG A 436 -9.03 0.20 1.49
CA ARG A 436 -7.75 -0.51 1.33
C ARG A 436 -7.36 -0.49 -0.15
N THR A 437 -6.36 0.31 -0.49
CA THR A 437 -5.97 0.59 -1.88
C THR A 437 -5.23 -0.57 -2.57
N VAL A 438 -4.71 -1.54 -1.82
CA VAL A 438 -4.21 -2.82 -2.38
C VAL A 438 -5.32 -3.59 -3.09
N LEU A 439 -6.59 -3.29 -2.78
CA LEU A 439 -7.76 -3.99 -3.29
C LEU A 439 -8.53 -3.22 -4.37
N GLY A 440 -8.21 -1.97 -4.72
CA GLY A 440 -8.96 -1.24 -5.76
C GLY A 440 -10.48 -1.28 -5.56
N LEU A 441 -10.95 -1.29 -4.31
CA LEU A 441 -12.36 -1.49 -3.97
C LEU A 441 -13.22 -0.39 -4.60
N MET A 442 -13.96 -0.75 -5.65
CA MET A 442 -14.92 0.14 -6.32
C MET A 442 -16.21 0.36 -5.51
N GLY A 443 -16.34 -0.27 -4.32
CA GLY A 443 -17.49 -0.10 -3.42
C GLY A 443 -17.33 -0.80 -2.07
N PRO A 444 -18.22 -0.54 -1.09
CA PRO A 444 -18.15 -1.12 0.26
C PRO A 444 -18.35 -2.64 0.24
N SER A 445 -17.52 -3.38 0.99
CA SER A 445 -17.67 -4.83 1.15
C SER A 445 -17.39 -5.35 2.56
N CYS A 446 -18.02 -6.46 2.92
CA CYS A 446 -17.86 -7.10 4.24
C CYS A 446 -16.67 -8.06 4.27
N VAL A 447 -16.52 -8.82 3.19
CA VAL A 447 -15.42 -9.76 2.98
C VAL A 447 -14.79 -9.46 1.63
N SER A 448 -13.47 -9.24 1.61
CA SER A 448 -12.72 -8.94 0.40
C SER A 448 -11.56 -9.91 0.19
N MET A 449 -11.46 -10.48 -1.00
CA MET A 449 -10.47 -11.49 -1.34
C MET A 449 -9.60 -11.00 -2.50
N ASN A 450 -8.28 -11.09 -2.38
CA ASN A 450 -7.34 -10.68 -3.43
C ASN A 450 -6.58 -11.89 -3.95
N GLY A 451 -6.87 -12.33 -5.19
CA GLY A 451 -6.19 -13.48 -5.77
C GLY A 451 -6.23 -14.74 -4.91
N LEU A 452 -7.36 -14.99 -4.25
CA LEU A 452 -7.56 -16.16 -3.41
C LEU A 452 -7.38 -17.43 -4.26
N ALA A 453 -6.34 -18.19 -3.94
CA ALA A 453 -6.07 -19.47 -4.57
C ALA A 453 -6.00 -20.58 -3.51
N ILE A 454 -6.89 -21.56 -3.63
CA ILE A 454 -6.89 -22.79 -2.83
C ILE A 454 -6.63 -24.01 -3.70
N THR A 455 -5.81 -24.91 -3.18
CA THR A 455 -5.28 -26.05 -3.93
C THR A 455 -5.08 -27.26 -3.04
N LYS A 456 -5.12 -28.46 -3.63
CA LYS A 456 -4.76 -29.75 -3.02
C LYS A 456 -5.48 -29.99 -1.70
N ASP A 457 -6.72 -30.45 -1.80
CA ASP A 457 -7.57 -30.87 -0.66
C ASP A 457 -7.84 -29.72 0.33
N SER A 458 -8.08 -28.52 -0.19
CA SER A 458 -8.35 -27.32 0.60
C SER A 458 -9.83 -26.90 0.54
N ALA A 459 -10.31 -26.24 1.58
CA ALA A 459 -11.68 -25.75 1.69
C ALA A 459 -11.75 -24.31 2.22
N VAL A 460 -12.65 -23.51 1.66
CA VAL A 460 -13.05 -22.21 2.21
C VAL A 460 -14.57 -22.21 2.32
N VAL A 461 -15.10 -22.06 3.53
CA VAL A 461 -16.53 -22.19 3.81
C VAL A 461 -17.03 -20.98 4.57
N LEU A 462 -17.95 -20.23 3.97
CA LEU A 462 -18.70 -19.16 4.60
C LEU A 462 -20.10 -19.68 4.94
N SER A 463 -20.39 -19.91 6.22
CA SER A 463 -21.66 -20.51 6.61
C SER A 463 -22.39 -19.80 7.76
N GLY A 464 -23.71 -19.68 7.66
CA GLY A 464 -24.53 -19.13 8.75
C GLY A 464 -24.24 -17.67 9.13
N ASN A 465 -23.52 -16.91 8.30
CA ASN A 465 -23.20 -15.51 8.58
C ASN A 465 -24.38 -14.58 8.26
N VAL A 466 -24.38 -13.40 8.86
CA VAL A 466 -25.32 -12.31 8.58
C VAL A 466 -24.56 -11.14 7.98
N PHE A 467 -24.89 -10.77 6.74
CA PHE A 467 -24.35 -9.60 6.04
C PHE A 467 -25.40 -8.50 6.01
N GLN A 468 -25.04 -7.30 6.46
CA GLN A 468 -25.90 -6.13 6.48
C GLN A 468 -25.18 -4.94 5.84
N ALA A 469 -25.58 -4.58 4.63
CA ALA A 469 -24.98 -3.47 3.89
C ALA A 469 -26.02 -2.36 3.67
N VAL A 470 -25.70 -1.13 4.11
CA VAL A 470 -26.67 -0.02 4.16
C VAL A 470 -26.55 0.93 2.95
N THR A 471 -25.48 0.80 2.17
CA THR A 471 -25.24 1.61 0.96
C THR A 471 -25.87 0.99 -0.29
N THR A 472 -26.27 1.82 -1.26
CA THR A 472 -26.96 1.37 -2.47
C THR A 472 -26.07 0.53 -3.41
N ALA A 473 -24.76 0.80 -3.49
CA ALA A 473 -23.81 0.08 -4.37
C ALA A 473 -22.73 -0.69 -3.57
N SER A 474 -23.13 -1.73 -2.82
CA SER A 474 -22.22 -2.58 -2.02
C SER A 474 -22.18 -4.02 -2.45
N SER A 475 -21.04 -4.69 -2.21
CA SER A 475 -20.86 -6.13 -2.39
C SER A 475 -20.70 -6.84 -1.05
N ALA A 476 -21.43 -7.91 -0.75
CA ALA A 476 -21.23 -8.60 0.53
C ALA A 476 -19.87 -9.32 0.55
N ILE A 477 -19.58 -10.08 -0.49
CA ILE A 477 -18.31 -10.77 -0.74
C ILE A 477 -17.75 -10.24 -2.05
N GLN A 478 -16.50 -9.80 -2.05
CA GLN A 478 -15.83 -9.29 -3.22
C GLN A 478 -14.50 -10.01 -3.46
N VAL A 479 -14.22 -10.40 -4.70
CA VAL A 479 -12.93 -10.95 -5.12
C VAL A 479 -12.34 -10.01 -6.18
N ILE A 480 -11.11 -9.56 -5.99
CA ILE A 480 -10.54 -8.41 -6.73
C ILE A 480 -9.19 -8.79 -7.36
N ARG A 481 -8.84 -8.09 -8.45
CA ARG A 481 -7.62 -8.18 -9.28
C ARG A 481 -7.39 -9.51 -10.01
N SER A 482 -7.68 -10.64 -9.39
CA SER A 482 -7.32 -11.98 -9.88
C SER A 482 -8.46 -12.98 -9.70
N SER A 483 -8.44 -14.07 -10.49
CA SER A 483 -9.43 -15.14 -10.43
C SER A 483 -9.54 -15.73 -9.03
N LEU A 484 -10.76 -15.99 -8.54
CA LEU A 484 -10.94 -17.00 -7.50
C LEU A 484 -10.52 -18.36 -8.09
N ARG A 485 -9.45 -18.96 -7.54
CA ARG A 485 -8.90 -20.22 -8.06
C ARG A 485 -9.13 -21.36 -7.07
N VAL A 486 -9.88 -22.38 -7.50
CA VAL A 486 -10.18 -23.59 -6.72
C VAL A 486 -9.73 -24.81 -7.52
N THR A 487 -8.68 -25.48 -7.07
CA THR A 487 -8.03 -26.54 -7.85
C THR A 487 -7.69 -27.76 -7.01
N TRP A 488 -7.60 -28.93 -7.64
CA TRP A 488 -7.17 -30.20 -7.03
C TRP A 488 -7.99 -30.57 -5.78
N HIS A 489 -9.18 -31.13 -6.02
CA HIS A 489 -10.09 -31.64 -4.97
C HIS A 489 -10.42 -30.61 -3.87
N SER A 490 -10.50 -29.32 -4.25
CA SER A 490 -10.74 -28.23 -3.31
C SER A 490 -12.16 -27.66 -3.44
N VAL A 491 -12.64 -27.00 -2.38
CA VAL A 491 -14.02 -26.49 -2.32
C VAL A 491 -14.07 -25.04 -1.82
N PHE A 492 -14.82 -24.19 -2.52
CA PHE A 492 -15.26 -22.89 -2.01
C PHE A 492 -16.78 -22.91 -1.80
N ALA A 493 -17.26 -22.65 -0.60
CA ALA A 493 -18.68 -22.80 -0.28
C ALA A 493 -19.27 -21.58 0.46
N VAL A 494 -20.47 -21.15 0.04
CA VAL A 494 -21.27 -20.10 0.67
C VAL A 494 -22.64 -20.68 1.03
N LEU A 495 -22.82 -21.05 2.30
CA LEU A 495 -23.91 -21.92 2.76
C LEU A 495 -24.77 -21.28 3.86
N GLY A 496 -26.09 -21.17 3.68
CA GLY A 496 -26.98 -20.82 4.79
C GLY A 496 -26.83 -19.40 5.36
N ASN A 497 -26.22 -18.46 4.63
CA ASN A 497 -26.02 -17.08 5.08
C ASN A 497 -27.27 -16.21 4.84
N ARG A 498 -27.42 -15.11 5.60
CA ARG A 498 -28.49 -14.11 5.39
C ARG A 498 -27.89 -12.79 4.90
N PHE A 499 -28.44 -12.22 3.82
CA PHE A 499 -27.94 -11.00 3.17
C PHE A 499 -28.98 -9.87 3.18
N TYR A 500 -28.84 -8.92 4.11
CA TYR A 500 -29.64 -7.70 4.18
C TYR A 500 -28.94 -6.57 3.39
N MET A 501 -29.14 -6.56 2.08
CA MET A 501 -28.57 -5.53 1.18
C MET A 501 -29.56 -4.37 0.97
N ALA A 502 -29.07 -3.13 0.99
CA ALA A 502 -29.88 -1.94 0.75
C ALA A 502 -29.96 -1.55 -0.74
N GLY A 503 -31.03 -0.85 -1.12
CA GLY A 503 -31.06 -0.04 -2.35
C GLY A 503 -31.25 -0.75 -3.69
N GLY A 504 -31.41 -2.08 -3.75
CA GLY A 504 -31.64 -2.82 -5.00
C GLY A 504 -30.43 -2.92 -5.94
N GLU A 505 -29.41 -2.06 -5.78
CA GLU A 505 -28.18 -2.02 -6.56
C GLU A 505 -27.05 -2.89 -5.95
N GLY A 506 -27.28 -3.53 -4.79
CA GLY A 506 -26.29 -4.37 -4.12
C GLY A 506 -26.00 -5.70 -4.86
N THR A 507 -24.78 -6.22 -4.67
CA THR A 507 -24.34 -7.52 -5.20
C THR A 507 -23.97 -8.46 -4.04
N LEU A 508 -24.35 -9.73 -4.09
CA LEU A 508 -23.95 -10.68 -3.03
C LEU A 508 -22.48 -11.08 -3.19
N ILE A 509 -22.12 -11.64 -4.33
CA ILE A 509 -20.77 -12.09 -4.65
C ILE A 509 -20.31 -11.38 -5.92
N HIS A 510 -19.31 -10.52 -5.79
CA HIS A 510 -18.73 -9.79 -6.92
C HIS A 510 -17.36 -10.36 -7.24
N LEU A 511 -17.24 -11.05 -8.37
CA LEU A 511 -16.01 -11.66 -8.86
C LEU A 511 -15.44 -10.78 -9.97
N GLU A 512 -14.48 -9.95 -9.59
CA GLU A 512 -13.74 -9.12 -10.53
C GLU A 512 -12.82 -10.00 -11.40
N GLY A 513 -12.36 -9.45 -12.51
CA GLY A 513 -11.42 -10.08 -13.44
C GLY A 513 -10.88 -9.01 -14.38
N SER A 514 -9.80 -9.33 -15.09
CA SER A 514 -9.28 -8.44 -16.14
C SER A 514 -9.60 -9.00 -17.52
N SER A 515 -9.44 -8.18 -18.56
CA SER A 515 -9.44 -8.66 -19.96
C SER A 515 -8.42 -9.77 -20.23
N HIS A 516 -7.44 -9.95 -19.33
CA HIS A 516 -6.35 -10.92 -19.44
C HIS A 516 -6.40 -12.05 -18.40
N SER A 517 -7.39 -12.08 -17.50
CA SER A 517 -7.51 -13.08 -16.44
C SER A 517 -8.96 -13.51 -16.18
N PHE A 518 -9.15 -14.79 -15.85
CA PHE A 518 -10.48 -15.30 -15.51
C PHE A 518 -10.98 -14.67 -14.20
N SER A 519 -12.29 -14.46 -14.03
CA SER A 519 -12.89 -14.10 -12.73
C SER A 519 -13.00 -15.30 -11.80
N LEU A 520 -13.14 -16.50 -12.37
CA LEU A 520 -13.27 -17.76 -11.65
C LEU A 520 -12.56 -18.89 -12.40
N CYS A 521 -11.77 -19.68 -11.69
CA CYS A 521 -11.05 -20.84 -12.22
C CYS A 521 -11.29 -22.05 -11.30
N VAL A 522 -12.03 -23.06 -11.78
CA VAL A 522 -12.35 -24.27 -11.02
C VAL A 522 -11.91 -25.50 -11.82
N LEU A 523 -10.90 -26.22 -11.32
CA LEU A 523 -10.26 -27.33 -12.04
C LEU A 523 -10.03 -28.54 -11.15
N ASN A 524 -9.82 -29.70 -11.78
CA ASN A 524 -9.34 -30.93 -11.14
C ASN A 524 -10.25 -31.38 -9.99
N SER A 525 -11.49 -31.72 -10.32
CA SER A 525 -12.49 -32.26 -9.38
C SER A 525 -12.76 -31.33 -8.19
N SER A 526 -12.68 -30.02 -8.42
CA SER A 526 -12.96 -28.98 -7.42
C SER A 526 -14.36 -28.40 -7.60
N ALA A 527 -14.89 -27.76 -6.56
CA ALA A 527 -16.26 -27.24 -6.56
C ALA A 527 -16.38 -25.83 -5.97
N VAL A 528 -17.34 -25.08 -6.51
CA VAL A 528 -17.87 -23.86 -5.90
C VAL A 528 -19.34 -24.10 -5.58
N VAL A 529 -19.73 -23.98 -4.30
CA VAL A 529 -21.06 -24.37 -3.80
C VAL A 529 -21.74 -23.17 -3.17
N ILE A 530 -22.94 -22.79 -3.66
CA ILE A 530 -23.70 -21.67 -3.11
C ILE A 530 -25.12 -22.13 -2.83
N ARG A 531 -25.45 -22.41 -1.56
CA ARG A 531 -26.67 -23.15 -1.21
C ARG A 531 -27.36 -22.61 0.03
N GLY A 532 -28.69 -22.54 0.00
CA GLY A 532 -29.52 -22.25 1.17
C GLY A 532 -29.35 -20.86 1.78
N ASN A 533 -28.82 -19.88 1.03
CA ASN A 533 -28.72 -18.51 1.52
C ASN A 533 -30.10 -17.82 1.45
N VAL A 534 -30.28 -16.76 2.25
CA VAL A 534 -31.54 -16.00 2.34
C VAL A 534 -31.29 -14.56 1.98
N VAL A 535 -32.03 -14.05 1.00
CA VAL A 535 -31.94 -12.67 0.52
C VAL A 535 -33.34 -12.04 0.57
N PRO A 536 -33.70 -11.36 1.67
CA PRO A 536 -35.06 -10.89 1.91
C PRO A 536 -35.45 -9.66 1.08
N ARG A 537 -34.48 -8.95 0.48
CA ARG A 537 -34.71 -7.77 -0.36
C ARG A 537 -34.15 -7.99 -1.78
N PRO A 538 -34.68 -7.30 -2.81
CA PRO A 538 -34.10 -7.34 -4.15
C PRO A 538 -32.64 -6.86 -4.15
N VAL A 539 -31.84 -7.50 -4.99
CA VAL A 539 -30.42 -7.19 -5.25
C VAL A 539 -30.21 -7.17 -6.75
N LYS A 540 -29.18 -6.45 -7.21
CA LYS A 540 -28.87 -6.32 -8.63
C LYS A 540 -28.34 -7.63 -9.20
N TYR A 541 -27.40 -8.25 -8.47
CA TYR A 541 -26.79 -9.52 -8.83
C TYR A 541 -26.60 -10.40 -7.59
N LEU A 542 -26.94 -11.69 -7.71
CA LEU A 542 -26.51 -12.68 -6.71
C LEU A 542 -25.02 -12.99 -6.87
N ILE A 543 -24.59 -13.17 -8.12
CA ILE A 543 -23.20 -13.34 -8.48
C ILE A 543 -22.96 -12.49 -9.73
N PHE A 544 -21.92 -11.66 -9.68
CA PHE A 544 -21.48 -10.86 -10.82
C PHE A 544 -20.08 -11.32 -11.23
N PHE A 545 -19.88 -11.51 -12.53
CA PHE A 545 -18.58 -11.84 -13.13
C PHE A 545 -18.18 -10.72 -14.09
N TRP A 546 -17.03 -10.10 -13.86
CA TRP A 546 -16.51 -9.08 -14.77
C TRP A 546 -15.85 -9.68 -16.03
N GLY A 547 -15.16 -10.82 -15.88
CA GLY A 547 -14.41 -11.51 -16.95
C GLY A 547 -14.85 -12.96 -17.21
N LEU A 548 -14.06 -13.68 -18.01
CA LEU A 548 -14.31 -15.10 -18.37
C LEU A 548 -14.21 -16.04 -17.16
N ALA A 549 -14.85 -17.21 -17.23
CA ALA A 549 -14.67 -18.31 -16.28
C ALA A 549 -14.03 -19.54 -16.97
N CYS A 550 -13.15 -20.25 -16.27
CA CYS A 550 -12.49 -21.46 -16.77
C CYS A 550 -12.89 -22.68 -15.92
N GLY A 551 -13.39 -23.75 -16.55
CA GLY A 551 -13.69 -25.02 -15.88
C GLY A 551 -14.03 -26.15 -16.86
N ILE A 552 -13.58 -27.38 -16.53
CA ILE A 552 -13.73 -28.59 -17.38
C ILE A 552 -14.98 -29.41 -16.97
N SER A 553 -15.53 -29.18 -15.77
CA SER A 553 -16.80 -29.74 -15.30
C SER A 553 -17.26 -28.99 -14.04
N PHE A 554 -18.16 -28.03 -14.20
CA PHE A 554 -18.67 -27.23 -13.09
C PHE A 554 -19.88 -27.93 -12.45
N SER A 555 -19.72 -28.53 -11.26
CA SER A 555 -20.85 -28.97 -10.43
C SER A 555 -21.19 -27.85 -9.43
N GLY A 556 -21.80 -26.77 -9.91
CA GLY A 556 -22.33 -25.73 -9.04
C GLY A 556 -23.80 -25.93 -8.78
N CYS A 557 -24.14 -26.36 -7.57
CA CYS A 557 -25.52 -26.46 -7.12
C CYS A 557 -25.97 -25.12 -6.51
N VAL A 558 -26.64 -24.27 -7.30
CA VAL A 558 -27.44 -23.16 -6.75
C VAL A 558 -28.85 -23.69 -6.48
N SER A 559 -29.12 -24.11 -5.25
CA SER A 559 -30.40 -24.73 -4.86
C SER A 559 -30.91 -24.20 -3.51
N GLY A 560 -32.24 -24.09 -3.38
CA GLY A 560 -32.92 -23.80 -2.10
C GLY A 560 -32.90 -22.35 -1.63
N GLN A 561 -32.71 -21.37 -2.52
CA GLN A 561 -32.76 -19.95 -2.15
C GLN A 561 -34.21 -19.47 -1.99
N ARG A 562 -34.55 -18.75 -0.90
CA ARG A 562 -35.86 -18.10 -0.75
C ARG A 562 -35.75 -16.63 -1.18
N HIS A 563 -36.46 -16.25 -2.25
CA HIS A 563 -36.42 -14.91 -2.86
C HIS A 563 -37.83 -14.33 -3.10
N ALA A 564 -37.90 -12.99 -3.21
CA ALA A 564 -39.14 -12.28 -3.51
C ALA A 564 -39.44 -12.10 -5.02
N ARG A 565 -38.47 -12.22 -5.95
CA ARG A 565 -38.65 -12.25 -7.43
C ARG A 565 -37.33 -12.53 -8.21
N LYS A 566 -37.45 -12.75 -9.54
CA LYS A 566 -36.51 -13.27 -10.59
C LYS A 566 -34.99 -13.29 -10.32
N LEU A 567 -34.35 -14.40 -10.70
CA LEU A 567 -32.90 -14.64 -10.74
C LEU A 567 -32.26 -13.93 -11.95
N VAL A 568 -31.17 -13.18 -11.76
CA VAL A 568 -30.37 -12.60 -12.88
C VAL A 568 -28.88 -12.91 -12.63
N CYS A 569 -28.31 -13.77 -13.48
CA CYS A 569 -26.87 -13.93 -13.64
C CYS A 569 -26.47 -13.21 -14.93
N PHE A 570 -25.51 -12.29 -14.88
CA PHE A 570 -25.07 -11.52 -16.04
C PHE A 570 -23.71 -12.03 -16.55
N PHE A 571 -23.59 -12.22 -17.87
CA PHE A 571 -22.37 -12.64 -18.56
C PHE A 571 -22.13 -11.73 -19.79
N PRO A 572 -20.97 -11.06 -19.92
CA PRO A 572 -20.59 -10.41 -21.18
C PRO A 572 -20.05 -11.45 -22.21
N LYS A 573 -20.37 -11.30 -23.51
CA LYS A 573 -20.06 -12.22 -24.66
C LYS A 573 -19.01 -11.67 -25.64
N PRO A 574 -18.48 -12.47 -26.63
CA PRO A 574 -18.59 -13.93 -26.86
C PRO A 574 -17.21 -14.66 -26.75
N LEU A 575 -17.01 -15.99 -26.63
CA LEU A 575 -17.55 -17.12 -27.40
C LEU A 575 -17.31 -18.49 -26.67
N ILE A 576 -18.38 -19.30 -26.61
CA ILE A 576 -18.52 -20.77 -26.83
C ILE A 576 -17.31 -21.72 -26.65
N LEU A 577 -17.26 -22.46 -25.53
CA LEU A 577 -17.07 -23.93 -25.41
C LEU A 577 -17.12 -24.30 -23.91
N HIS A 578 -17.94 -25.28 -23.50
CA HIS A 578 -18.26 -25.73 -22.11
C HIS A 578 -19.60 -25.27 -21.51
N LEU A 579 -20.57 -24.84 -22.32
CA LEU A 579 -21.92 -24.51 -21.85
C LEU A 579 -22.88 -25.70 -22.03
N LEU A 580 -22.61 -26.83 -21.38
CA LEU A 580 -23.51 -28.00 -21.40
C LEU A 580 -23.90 -28.59 -20.02
N GLN A 581 -23.55 -27.96 -18.89
CA GLN A 581 -23.89 -28.53 -17.57
C GLN A 581 -24.49 -27.57 -16.51
N PHE A 582 -25.09 -26.44 -16.92
CA PHE A 582 -25.78 -25.55 -15.97
C PHE A 582 -27.27 -25.87 -15.73
N LEU A 583 -27.80 -26.98 -16.27
CA LEU A 583 -29.20 -27.38 -16.07
C LEU A 583 -29.33 -28.90 -15.82
N ALA A 584 -29.23 -29.32 -14.56
CA ALA A 584 -29.85 -30.55 -14.07
C ALA A 584 -29.90 -30.53 -12.54
N ALA A 585 -31.09 -30.25 -11.98
CA ALA A 585 -31.61 -30.66 -10.66
C ALA A 585 -32.55 -29.60 -10.06
N VAL A 586 -33.60 -29.24 -10.79
CA VAL A 586 -34.80 -28.64 -10.18
C VAL A 586 -35.96 -29.55 -10.57
N GLU A 587 -36.17 -30.62 -9.81
CA GLU A 587 -37.43 -31.33 -9.88
C GLU A 587 -37.78 -31.99 -8.55
N ARG A 588 -39.09 -31.99 -8.27
CA ARG A 588 -39.86 -32.67 -7.21
C ARG A 588 -40.06 -31.88 -5.91
N GLN A 589 -41.15 -31.11 -5.86
CA GLN A 589 -42.38 -31.51 -5.15
C GLN A 589 -43.60 -30.62 -5.55
N PRO A 590 -44.86 -31.04 -5.30
CA PRO A 590 -45.96 -30.85 -6.26
C PRO A 590 -47.08 -29.83 -5.88
N LEU A 591 -47.83 -29.42 -6.93
CA LEU A 591 -49.17 -28.75 -7.03
C LEU A 591 -49.33 -27.22 -6.76
N PRO A 592 -50.36 -26.54 -7.35
CA PRO A 592 -50.98 -26.71 -8.68
C PRO A 592 -51.12 -25.38 -9.49
N ARG A 593 -51.17 -25.55 -10.83
CA ARG A 593 -51.71 -24.69 -11.90
C ARG A 593 -51.24 -23.22 -12.04
N ALA A 594 -50.64 -22.97 -13.20
CA ALA A 594 -50.17 -21.71 -13.77
C ALA A 594 -51.31 -20.70 -14.09
N PRO A 595 -50.99 -19.47 -14.56
CA PRO A 595 -50.64 -19.32 -15.97
C PRO A 595 -49.36 -18.49 -16.25
N SER A 596 -48.55 -19.04 -17.15
CA SER A 596 -47.73 -18.38 -18.19
C SER A 596 -47.08 -17.00 -17.92
N GLY A 597 -45.74 -16.97 -17.90
CA GLY A 597 -44.96 -15.73 -18.03
C GLY A 597 -43.46 -15.99 -18.16
N CYS A 598 -42.97 -15.94 -19.40
CA CYS A 598 -41.64 -16.31 -19.88
C CYS A 598 -40.45 -15.58 -19.22
N PHE A 599 -39.27 -16.22 -19.31
CA PHE A 599 -37.95 -15.63 -19.09
C PHE A 599 -37.71 -14.42 -20.01
N CYS A 600 -37.04 -13.38 -19.51
CA CYS A 600 -36.55 -12.26 -20.32
C CYS A 600 -35.01 -12.21 -20.20
N CYS A 601 -34.31 -12.51 -21.29
CA CYS A 601 -32.92 -12.09 -21.50
C CYS A 601 -32.97 -10.74 -22.23
N PHE A 602 -32.38 -9.68 -21.65
CA PHE A 602 -32.23 -8.41 -22.36
C PHE A 602 -30.93 -8.43 -23.17
N GLU A 603 -31.06 -8.22 -24.48
CA GLU A 603 -29.97 -7.98 -25.43
C GLU A 603 -30.14 -6.53 -25.93
N PRO A 604 -29.17 -5.62 -25.79
CA PRO A 604 -29.26 -4.31 -26.42
C PRO A 604 -28.92 -4.47 -27.90
N ARG A 605 -29.93 -4.76 -28.72
CA ARG A 605 -29.82 -4.54 -30.17
C ARG A 605 -30.20 -3.11 -30.47
N GLY A 606 -29.23 -2.32 -30.93
CA GLY A 606 -29.50 -1.05 -31.57
C GLY A 606 -30.10 -1.28 -32.96
N GLU A 607 -31.40 -1.05 -33.09
CA GLU A 607 -32.05 -0.52 -34.29
C GLU A 607 -33.24 0.35 -33.85
N PRO A 608 -33.49 1.51 -34.47
CA PRO A 608 -34.49 2.47 -34.03
C PRO A 608 -35.91 2.08 -34.49
N PRO A 609 -36.98 2.53 -33.80
CA PRO A 609 -38.35 2.26 -34.21
C PRO A 609 -38.73 3.04 -35.48
N ARG A 610 -39.29 2.32 -36.47
CA ARG A 610 -39.89 2.88 -37.69
C ARG A 610 -41.18 3.64 -37.37
N LEU A 611 -41.15 4.97 -37.50
CA LEU A 611 -42.34 5.79 -37.71
C LEU A 611 -42.71 5.77 -39.21
N ARG A 612 -43.97 5.43 -39.52
CA ARG A 612 -44.54 5.57 -40.87
C ARG A 612 -44.82 7.05 -41.15
N GLY A 613 -44.36 7.52 -42.32
CA GLY A 613 -44.98 8.63 -43.07
C GLY A 613 -44.14 9.90 -43.21
N LEU A 614 -43.34 10.01 -44.29
CA LEU A 614 -43.47 11.02 -45.36
C LEU A 614 -42.34 10.84 -46.40
N ARG A 615 -42.47 11.51 -47.55
CA ARG A 615 -42.00 11.16 -48.90
C ARG A 615 -40.49 11.35 -49.20
N VAL A 616 -39.98 10.39 -49.99
CA VAL A 616 -39.18 10.50 -51.24
C VAL A 616 -38.06 11.57 -51.34
N ARG A 617 -36.80 11.12 -51.47
CA ARG A 617 -35.95 11.19 -52.69
C ARG A 617 -34.64 10.38 -52.51
N GLN A 618 -34.38 9.48 -53.46
CA GLN A 618 -33.12 8.75 -53.74
C GLN A 618 -32.26 9.56 -54.76
N PRO A 619 -31.08 9.09 -55.21
CA PRO A 619 -29.95 8.39 -54.56
C PRO A 619 -28.57 8.98 -55.00
N ILE A 620 -27.43 8.37 -54.61
CA ILE A 620 -26.32 7.95 -55.51
C ILE A 620 -25.37 6.99 -54.77
N HIS A 621 -25.02 5.92 -55.49
CA HIS A 621 -24.16 4.77 -55.17
C HIS A 621 -22.64 5.06 -55.24
N PHE A 622 -21.80 4.27 -54.57
CA PHE A 622 -20.86 3.32 -55.22
C PHE A 622 -20.25 2.27 -54.26
N GLN A 623 -20.04 1.07 -54.82
CA GLN A 623 -19.68 -0.26 -54.27
C GLN A 623 -18.23 -0.35 -53.71
N GLN A 624 -17.95 -1.08 -52.62
CA GLN A 624 -17.81 -2.56 -52.44
C GLN A 624 -16.47 -3.13 -52.96
N GLY A 625 -15.72 -3.82 -52.08
CA GLY A 625 -14.52 -4.58 -52.40
C GLY A 625 -13.97 -5.32 -51.17
N LEU A 626 -14.41 -6.57 -50.98
CA LEU A 626 -13.88 -7.58 -50.06
C LEU A 626 -12.72 -8.33 -50.72
N THR A 627 -11.68 -8.72 -49.96
CA THR A 627 -11.12 -10.09 -49.93
C THR A 627 -10.13 -10.28 -48.77
N GLU A 628 -10.20 -11.49 -48.21
CA GLU A 628 -9.45 -12.13 -47.11
C GLU A 628 -7.94 -12.34 -47.46
N SER A 629 -7.01 -12.40 -46.49
CA SER A 629 -6.61 -13.67 -45.87
C SER A 629 -5.68 -13.49 -44.65
N ALA A 630 -5.57 -14.58 -43.88
CA ALA A 630 -5.11 -14.66 -42.49
C ALA A 630 -3.61 -14.99 -42.28
N MET A 631 -3.21 -14.92 -41.00
CA MET A 631 -1.99 -15.45 -40.33
C MET A 631 -0.72 -14.59 -40.34
N ASP A 632 -0.38 -14.02 -39.18
CA ASP A 632 0.78 -14.45 -38.36
C ASP A 632 1.09 -13.39 -37.28
N LEU A 633 0.70 -13.67 -36.02
CA LEU A 633 1.06 -12.87 -34.86
C LEU A 633 2.05 -13.64 -33.97
N HIS A 634 3.30 -13.76 -34.42
CA HIS A 634 4.41 -14.12 -33.54
C HIS A 634 5.76 -13.58 -34.01
N ARG A 635 6.07 -12.31 -33.67
CA ARG A 635 7.46 -11.88 -33.39
C ARG A 635 7.56 -10.43 -32.90
N ALA A 636 8.53 -10.26 -32.01
CA ALA A 636 9.33 -9.05 -31.76
C ALA A 636 8.84 -8.06 -30.68
N LEU A 637 8.88 -8.52 -29.43
CA LEU A 637 9.75 -7.87 -28.44
C LEU A 637 11.20 -8.16 -28.85
N ARG A 638 11.95 -7.15 -29.31
CA ARG A 638 13.39 -6.92 -29.03
C ARG A 638 13.99 -5.81 -29.92
N PHE A 639 14.58 -4.83 -29.23
CA PHE A 639 15.73 -4.01 -29.60
C PHE A 639 15.72 -3.20 -30.92
N HIS A 640 15.75 -1.86 -30.78
CA HIS A 640 16.97 -1.14 -31.16
C HIS A 640 17.13 0.21 -30.46
N ASN A 641 18.22 0.30 -29.71
CA ASN A 641 18.94 1.50 -29.35
C ASN A 641 19.87 1.81 -30.54
N ARG A 642 19.67 2.92 -31.26
CA ARG A 642 20.65 3.55 -32.18
C ARG A 642 20.03 4.79 -32.83
N SER A 643 20.39 5.96 -32.34
CA SER A 643 20.32 7.20 -33.10
C SER A 643 21.73 7.54 -33.55
N ASP A 644 22.14 6.96 -34.68
CA ASP A 644 23.38 7.27 -35.36
C ASP A 644 23.21 8.51 -36.25
N PHE A 645 24.16 9.42 -36.07
CA PHE A 645 24.70 10.42 -36.98
C PHE A 645 24.21 10.38 -38.44
N GLY A 646 23.40 11.37 -38.81
CA GLY A 646 23.23 11.82 -40.19
C GLY A 646 24.14 13.01 -40.48
N ARG A 647 25.30 12.75 -41.10
CA ARG A 647 26.13 13.75 -41.80
C ARG A 647 25.26 14.47 -42.83
N VAL A 648 25.05 15.78 -42.66
CA VAL A 648 24.62 16.67 -43.75
C VAL A 648 25.81 17.53 -44.14
N GLN A 649 26.20 17.42 -45.41
CA GLN A 649 27.29 18.14 -46.04
C GLN A 649 27.08 19.65 -45.97
N HIS A 650 28.11 20.36 -45.49
CA HIS A 650 28.28 21.79 -45.65
C HIS A 650 28.44 22.15 -47.14
N ARG A 651 27.60 23.09 -47.60
CA ARG A 651 27.82 23.85 -48.84
C ARG A 651 28.19 25.28 -48.44
N GLU A 652 29.45 25.64 -48.64
CA GLU A 652 29.96 27.01 -48.47
C GLU A 652 29.24 27.99 -49.40
N ARG A 653 28.75 29.10 -48.83
CA ARG A 653 28.69 30.39 -49.52
C ARG A 653 29.15 31.49 -48.56
N ARG A 654 30.17 32.23 -49.02
CA ARG A 654 30.72 33.46 -48.45
C ARG A 654 29.65 34.56 -48.36
N GLY A 655 29.72 35.35 -47.29
CA GLY A 655 29.09 36.65 -47.15
C GLY A 655 29.59 37.35 -45.87
N GLU A 656 30.13 38.55 -46.02
CA GLU A 656 31.01 39.25 -45.10
C GLU A 656 30.34 39.90 -43.88
N GLY A 657 31.08 39.89 -42.76
CA GLY A 657 31.34 41.00 -41.82
C GLY A 657 30.23 41.92 -41.29
N ARG A 658 30.05 41.93 -39.95
CA ARG A 658 30.27 43.13 -39.10
C ARG A 658 30.21 42.80 -37.60
N LEU A 659 31.12 43.43 -36.86
CA LEU A 659 31.29 43.41 -35.40
C LEU A 659 30.07 43.98 -34.66
N HIS A 660 29.80 43.51 -33.43
CA HIS A 660 29.61 44.34 -32.22
C HIS A 660 29.76 43.53 -30.92
N HIS A 661 30.23 44.22 -29.88
CA HIS A 661 30.84 43.77 -28.62
C HIS A 661 29.89 43.15 -27.57
N PRO A 662 30.43 42.45 -26.54
CA PRO A 662 29.65 41.86 -25.44
C PRO A 662 29.30 42.89 -24.36
N VAL A 663 28.04 42.92 -23.92
CA VAL A 663 27.60 43.70 -22.77
C VAL A 663 27.90 42.93 -21.49
N ARG A 664 28.88 43.42 -20.71
CA ARG A 664 29.01 43.15 -19.27
C ARG A 664 27.88 43.87 -18.55
N VAL A 665 27.10 43.14 -17.74
CA VAL A 665 26.25 43.75 -16.72
C VAL A 665 26.98 43.62 -15.38
N GLN A 666 27.36 44.78 -14.87
CA GLN A 666 28.05 45.01 -13.62
C GLN A 666 27.01 45.03 -12.49
N CYS A 667 27.15 44.13 -11.51
CA CYS A 667 26.28 44.10 -10.33
C CYS A 667 26.59 45.32 -9.44
N HIS A 668 25.64 46.21 -9.26
CA HIS A 668 25.69 47.23 -8.22
C HIS A 668 25.23 46.62 -6.89
N HIS A 669 26.10 46.72 -5.89
CA HIS A 669 25.75 46.60 -4.47
C HIS A 669 24.63 47.60 -4.13
N PHE A 670 23.53 47.10 -3.59
CA PHE A 670 22.63 47.87 -2.75
C PHE A 670 22.40 47.08 -1.46
N GLU A 671 23.01 47.59 -0.38
CA GLU A 671 22.57 47.29 0.97
C GLU A 671 21.13 47.78 1.15
N LEU A 672 20.25 46.89 1.59
CA LEU A 672 18.97 47.27 2.19
C LEU A 672 18.72 46.33 3.37
N GLN A 673 19.30 46.71 4.50
CA GLN A 673 18.78 46.33 5.81
C GLN A 673 17.33 46.79 5.91
N ARG A 674 16.38 45.86 5.84
CA ARG A 674 15.04 46.02 6.41
C ARG A 674 14.60 44.72 7.08
N PRO A 675 14.11 44.76 8.33
CA PRO A 675 13.58 43.57 9.00
C PRO A 675 12.30 43.12 8.30
N MET A 676 12.26 41.88 7.80
CA MET A 676 11.04 41.28 7.27
C MET A 676 10.08 41.00 8.43
N ARG A 677 8.87 41.56 8.33
CA ARG A 677 7.74 41.22 9.21
C ARG A 677 7.20 39.83 8.81
N PRO A 678 6.76 39.00 9.77
CA PRO A 678 6.19 37.69 9.47
C PRO A 678 4.86 37.82 8.72
N CYS A 679 4.74 37.13 7.58
CA CYS A 679 3.45 36.87 6.94
C CYS A 679 2.83 35.64 7.61
N GLY A 680 1.58 35.80 8.07
CA GLY A 680 0.91 34.90 9.01
C GLY A 680 0.47 33.53 8.47
N ILE A 681 -0.09 32.75 9.39
CA ILE A 681 -0.81 31.50 9.17
C ILE A 681 -1.91 31.72 8.13
N VAL A 682 -1.86 30.98 7.02
CA VAL A 682 -2.94 30.96 6.03
C VAL A 682 -3.77 29.69 6.27
N LEU A 683 -4.93 29.86 6.91
CA LEU A 683 -6.00 28.86 6.89
C LEU A 683 -6.88 29.16 5.67
N PRO A 684 -6.92 28.31 4.63
CA PRO A 684 -7.85 28.52 3.53
C PRO A 684 -9.29 28.25 3.98
N ARG A 685 -10.19 29.18 3.67
CA ARG A 685 -11.65 29.01 3.83
C ARG A 685 -12.14 27.89 2.92
N VAL A 686 -12.95 27.01 3.50
CA VAL A 686 -13.78 26.03 2.79
C VAL A 686 -14.81 26.79 1.94
N HIS A 687 -14.86 26.52 0.63
CA HIS A 687 -16.07 26.75 -0.15
C HIS A 687 -16.97 25.52 0.06
N ASP A 688 -18.07 25.73 0.79
CA ASP A 688 -19.21 24.84 0.78
C ASP A 688 -19.90 25.00 -0.58
N ASP A 689 -19.63 24.09 -1.51
CA ASP A 689 -20.51 23.90 -2.66
C ASP A 689 -21.61 22.91 -2.22
N GLY A 690 -22.60 23.47 -1.54
CA GLY A 690 -23.90 22.85 -1.34
C GLY A 690 -24.88 23.27 -2.43
N VAL A 691 -25.38 22.25 -3.14
CA VAL A 691 -26.73 22.13 -3.76
C VAL A 691 -27.01 22.95 -5.03
N GLU A 692 -26.83 22.31 -6.20
CA GLU A 692 -27.90 21.86 -7.12
C GLU A 692 -27.37 20.80 -8.11
#